data_AF-A0A6P7U062-F1
#
_entry.id   AF-A0A6P7U062-F1
#
_cell.length_a   1.000
_cell.length_b   1.000
_cell.length_c   1.000
_cell.angle_alpha   90.00
_cell.angle_beta   90.00
_cell.angle_gamma   90.00
#
_symmetry.space_group_name_H-M   'P 1'
#
loop_
_entity.id
_entity.type
_entity.pdbx_description
1 polymer ?
#
loop_
_entity_poly.entity_id
_entity_poly.type
_entity_poly.pdbx_seq_one_letter_code
_entity_poly.pdbx_strand_id
1 'polypeptide(L)'
;MEGNVASAVRVLSSDDRVLSITPSVLAELNAKHPSPPADLRSTTLNSDYPATYAPKEDVLDAINSLATGSCGGIDGLRPGHVKDLLSSHTCEAGARLLVSITALTNMIIQAQIPEYARDLLFSANITALRKKEGGIRPIAVGTFFRRLASKVACRQVTKSLGQELRPFQLGVGVRGGCEAAVHAARKFISASSERPDNASVLVKLDLTNAFNSLRRDCILETCYRRAPSIARLVSMAYSKPSLLIADDQILHSSNGVQQGDPLGPLLFALTIDPVVRNISSRFNVWYLDDATIGGPVASVLKDLENLIPSLNSLGLSINPLKSEIANIGFTPEDFTSVFNTFSNVLPNIRRTLIENLKILGSPISNLGVESSLYAKTSSLVAISNKLAKIDSHSGLFFLRNCFAIPKLLFILRSAPCFFNLRALESFDFSLKSSLESICNITLDEIGWQQAILPISHGGIGIRSSVDLSIPAYLSSVNATNDLVQEILQSVTESSMDTESVAAESCWKGMSLEIPENTHAQGQWDRILCDHKINSLKPKLNQHRLACLLAASQPYSGAWLTAIPMASIGTLMDNDCVRISVSLRLGLPICKTHQCRCGLRVDPYGHHPLSCSRSAGRFPRHAAINDTVSRALTTAGFPNELEPVGLDRGDGKRPDGMTIFPFEKGKCLIWDATCSDTFSAKNLIASAAEPGSVAKQAELTNRRSTGSWP
;
A
#
# COMPACT_ATOMS: atom_id res chain seq x y z
N MET A 1 14.65 10.19 6.65
CA MET A 1 13.22 9.87 6.43
C MET A 1 12.34 11.09 6.67
N GLU A 2 12.56 11.87 7.74
CA GLU A 2 11.86 13.15 8.02
C GLU A 2 10.33 13.09 7.80
N GLY A 3 9.71 11.98 8.19
CA GLY A 3 8.26 11.77 8.05
C GLY A 3 7.76 11.37 6.65
N ASN A 4 8.58 11.44 5.60
CA ASN A 4 8.18 11.06 4.24
C ASN A 4 8.63 9.63 3.87
N VAL A 5 7.93 8.65 4.45
CA VAL A 5 8.18 7.21 4.24
C VAL A 5 8.15 6.84 2.75
N ALA A 6 7.18 7.35 1.99
CA ALA A 6 7.01 7.00 0.58
C ALA A 6 8.20 7.43 -0.28
N SER A 7 8.74 8.64 -0.04
CA SER A 7 9.92 9.13 -0.77
C SER A 7 11.17 8.34 -0.39
N ALA A 8 11.32 8.00 0.90
CA ALA A 8 12.43 7.18 1.35
C ALA A 8 12.39 5.76 0.74
N VAL A 9 11.20 5.13 0.67
CA VAL A 9 11.03 3.85 -0.03
C VAL A 9 11.45 3.97 -1.50
N ARG A 10 11.04 5.03 -2.20
CA ARG A 10 11.46 5.27 -3.58
C ARG A 10 12.98 5.41 -3.69
N VAL A 11 13.64 6.18 -2.84
CA VAL A 11 15.10 6.32 -2.87
C VAL A 11 15.81 4.98 -2.64
N LEU A 12 15.28 4.14 -1.74
CA LEU A 12 15.88 2.85 -1.43
C LEU A 12 15.66 1.79 -2.53
N SER A 13 14.51 1.83 -3.22
CA SER A 13 14.08 0.77 -4.16
C SER A 13 13.98 1.15 -5.64
N SER A 14 13.98 2.44 -5.97
CA SER A 14 13.79 2.92 -7.34
C SER A 14 15.10 2.90 -8.10
N ASP A 15 15.07 2.26 -9.27
CA ASP A 15 16.10 2.44 -10.29
C ASP A 15 15.73 3.56 -11.28
N ASP A 16 14.49 4.06 -11.20
CA ASP A 16 13.99 5.13 -12.06
C ASP A 16 14.80 6.40 -11.79
N ARG A 17 15.28 7.01 -12.88
CA ARG A 17 16.02 8.28 -12.86
C ARG A 17 15.21 9.34 -13.58
N VAL A 18 15.13 10.52 -12.97
CA VAL A 18 14.66 11.72 -13.65
C VAL A 18 15.70 12.09 -14.70
N LEU A 19 15.25 12.30 -15.93
CA LEU A 19 16.11 12.71 -17.03
C LEU A 19 16.08 14.22 -17.18
N SER A 20 17.25 14.83 -17.35
CA SER A 20 17.37 16.22 -17.77
C SER A 20 16.78 16.40 -19.18
N ILE A 21 16.14 17.53 -19.44
CA ILE A 21 15.50 17.84 -20.72
C ILE A 21 16.57 18.23 -21.74
N THR A 22 17.16 17.21 -22.39
CA THR A 22 18.04 17.38 -23.56
C THR A 22 17.20 17.43 -24.84
N PRO A 23 17.74 17.89 -25.99
CA PRO A 23 17.01 17.87 -27.26
C PRO A 23 16.47 16.49 -27.65
N SER A 24 17.21 15.41 -27.33
CA SER A 24 16.77 14.03 -27.57
C SER A 24 15.59 13.63 -26.69
N VAL A 25 15.66 13.97 -25.39
CA VAL A 25 14.57 13.74 -24.43
C VAL A 25 13.33 14.53 -24.84
N LEU A 26 13.49 15.79 -25.25
CA LEU A 26 12.41 16.65 -25.71
C LEU A 26 11.74 16.10 -26.96
N ALA A 27 12.51 15.57 -27.92
CA ALA A 27 11.95 14.91 -29.11
C ALA A 27 11.12 13.67 -28.75
N GLU A 28 11.58 12.84 -27.82
CA GLU A 28 10.82 11.68 -27.35
C GLU A 28 9.56 12.11 -26.56
N LEU A 29 9.64 13.16 -25.75
CA LEU A 29 8.47 13.74 -25.08
C LEU A 29 7.44 14.26 -26.08
N ASN A 30 7.86 14.97 -27.12
CA ASN A 30 6.97 15.42 -28.20
C ASN A 30 6.33 14.24 -28.93
N ALA A 31 7.09 13.19 -29.25
CA ALA A 31 6.55 11.98 -29.87
C ALA A 31 5.49 11.27 -29.00
N LYS A 32 5.56 11.42 -27.66
CA LYS A 32 4.54 10.90 -26.73
C LYS A 32 3.29 11.78 -26.61
N HIS A 33 3.27 12.99 -27.15
CA HIS A 33 2.13 13.90 -27.11
C HIS A 33 1.71 14.25 -28.54
N PRO A 34 0.97 13.36 -29.21
CA PRO A 34 0.61 13.56 -30.60
C PRO A 34 -0.30 14.78 -30.80
N SER A 35 -0.16 15.42 -31.95
CA SER A 35 -1.09 16.45 -32.41
C SER A 35 -2.50 15.87 -32.61
N PRO A 36 -3.56 16.69 -32.56
CA PRO A 36 -4.90 16.25 -32.88
C PRO A 36 -4.96 15.68 -34.30
N PRO A 37 -5.77 14.63 -34.55
CA PRO A 37 -6.00 14.14 -35.90
C PRO A 37 -6.70 15.20 -36.75
N ALA A 38 -6.44 15.22 -38.06
CA ALA A 38 -6.96 16.24 -38.96
C ALA A 38 -8.50 16.21 -39.10
N ASP A 39 -9.11 15.06 -38.84
CA ASP A 39 -10.55 14.81 -38.89
C ASP A 39 -11.21 14.88 -37.49
N LEU A 40 -10.63 15.64 -36.55
CA LEU A 40 -11.21 15.81 -35.21
C LEU A 40 -12.60 16.44 -35.29
N ARG A 41 -13.61 15.78 -34.72
CA ARG A 41 -14.99 16.28 -34.73
C ARG A 41 -15.18 17.43 -33.74
N SER A 42 -15.97 18.42 -34.15
CA SER A 42 -16.36 19.50 -33.24
C SER A 42 -17.39 18.99 -32.24
N THR A 43 -17.16 19.25 -30.96
CA THR A 43 -18.08 18.88 -29.88
C THR A 43 -18.60 20.15 -29.23
N THR A 44 -19.92 20.29 -29.12
CA THR A 44 -20.57 21.43 -28.48
C THR A 44 -21.12 21.01 -27.12
N LEU A 45 -20.71 21.73 -26.08
CA LEU A 45 -21.27 21.60 -24.75
C LEU A 45 -22.56 22.44 -24.67
N ASN A 46 -23.71 21.80 -24.51
CA ASN A 46 -24.97 22.53 -24.32
C ASN A 46 -25.00 23.25 -22.97
N SER A 47 -25.66 24.41 -22.89
CA SER A 47 -25.85 25.17 -21.65
C SER A 47 -26.56 24.36 -20.55
N ASP A 48 -27.38 23.40 -20.96
CA ASP A 48 -28.33 22.70 -20.09
C ASP A 48 -27.72 21.48 -19.39
N TYR A 49 -26.43 21.17 -19.64
CA TYR A 49 -25.76 20.08 -18.95
C TYR A 49 -25.69 20.36 -17.45
N PRO A 50 -26.08 19.39 -16.59
CA PRO A 50 -26.00 19.56 -15.15
C PRO A 50 -24.54 19.75 -14.73
N ALA A 51 -24.31 20.61 -13.74
CA ALA A 51 -23.01 20.74 -13.11
C ALA A 51 -23.08 20.16 -11.72
N THR A 52 -22.18 19.26 -11.36
CA THR A 52 -22.14 18.81 -9.98
C THR A 52 -21.64 19.92 -9.05
N TYR A 53 -22.16 19.90 -7.83
CA TYR A 53 -21.68 20.72 -6.74
C TYR A 53 -21.00 19.83 -5.70
N ALA A 54 -19.93 20.34 -5.10
CA ALA A 54 -19.15 19.66 -4.09
C ALA A 54 -19.35 20.35 -2.73
N PRO A 55 -19.94 19.66 -1.74
CA PRO A 55 -19.99 20.18 -0.38
C PRO A 55 -18.59 20.29 0.22
N LYS A 56 -18.49 21.06 1.30
CA LYS A 56 -17.20 21.36 1.97
C LYS A 56 -16.51 20.07 2.46
N GLU A 57 -17.30 19.14 2.94
CA GLU A 57 -16.88 17.85 3.49
C GLU A 57 -16.21 17.00 2.39
N ASP A 58 -16.84 16.89 1.21
CA ASP A 58 -16.29 16.16 0.06
C ASP A 58 -14.96 16.76 -0.42
N VAL A 59 -14.86 18.10 -0.40
CA VAL A 59 -13.62 18.80 -0.75
C VAL A 59 -12.53 18.49 0.27
N LEU A 60 -12.83 18.57 1.57
CA LEU A 60 -11.87 18.23 2.62
C LEU A 60 -11.40 16.77 2.52
N ASP A 61 -12.31 15.84 2.29
CA ASP A 61 -12.00 14.42 2.08
C ASP A 61 -11.15 14.21 0.82
N ALA A 62 -11.37 14.99 -0.23
CA ALA A 62 -10.54 14.95 -1.44
C ALA A 62 -9.13 15.48 -1.15
N ILE A 63 -8.99 16.58 -0.42
CA ILE A 63 -7.69 17.13 0.01
C ILE A 63 -6.93 16.10 0.85
N ASN A 64 -7.58 15.52 1.87
CA ASN A 64 -6.97 14.54 2.77
C ASN A 64 -6.48 13.30 2.03
N SER A 65 -7.20 12.89 0.99
CA SER A 65 -6.83 11.73 0.16
C SER A 65 -5.73 11.99 -0.88
N LEU A 66 -5.33 13.24 -1.14
CA LEU A 66 -4.17 13.53 -1.99
C LEU A 66 -2.90 13.20 -1.21
N ALA A 67 -1.91 12.56 -1.84
CA ALA A 67 -0.68 12.21 -1.17
C ALA A 67 0.08 13.48 -0.74
N THR A 68 0.40 13.59 0.56
CA THR A 68 1.07 14.77 1.16
C THR A 68 2.37 15.12 0.42
N GLY A 69 3.16 14.11 0.06
CA GLY A 69 4.42 14.26 -0.68
C GLY A 69 4.28 14.37 -2.21
N SER A 70 3.07 14.53 -2.76
CA SER A 70 2.89 14.73 -4.21
C SER A 70 3.45 16.09 -4.64
N CYS A 71 4.11 16.15 -5.80
CA CYS A 71 4.63 17.40 -6.35
C CYS A 71 3.50 18.39 -6.68
N GLY A 72 3.83 19.69 -6.63
CA GLY A 72 2.97 20.76 -7.13
C GLY A 72 3.06 20.89 -8.65
N GLY A 73 2.09 21.59 -9.24
CA GLY A 73 2.15 21.95 -10.66
C GLY A 73 3.07 23.15 -10.86
N ILE A 74 2.77 23.93 -11.90
CA ILE A 74 3.52 25.15 -12.24
C ILE A 74 3.51 26.21 -11.12
N ASP A 75 2.51 26.13 -10.23
CA ASP A 75 2.30 27.00 -9.07
C ASP A 75 3.13 26.60 -7.85
N GLY A 76 3.81 25.44 -7.89
CA GLY A 76 4.58 24.90 -6.76
C GLY A 76 3.74 24.45 -5.57
N LEU A 77 2.40 24.60 -5.62
CA LEU A 77 1.50 24.29 -4.50
C LEU A 77 1.34 22.78 -4.35
N ARG A 78 1.80 22.25 -3.21
CA ARG A 78 1.74 20.81 -2.90
C ARG A 78 0.53 20.50 -2.03
N PRO A 79 -0.05 19.29 -2.12
CA PRO A 79 -1.09 18.87 -1.19
C PRO A 79 -0.67 18.97 0.28
N GLY A 80 0.61 18.73 0.60
CA GLY A 80 1.14 18.92 1.95
C GLY A 80 0.97 20.34 2.46
N HIS A 81 1.36 21.36 1.68
CA HIS A 81 1.20 22.76 2.08
C HIS A 81 -0.27 23.09 2.42
N VAL A 82 -1.21 22.60 1.60
CA VAL A 82 -2.64 22.85 1.83
C VAL A 82 -3.14 22.13 3.09
N LYS A 83 -2.70 20.89 3.34
CA LYS A 83 -3.06 20.18 4.57
C LYS A 83 -2.52 20.86 5.81
N ASP A 84 -1.30 21.38 5.77
CA ASP A 84 -0.70 22.10 6.89
C ASP A 84 -1.47 23.40 7.18
N LEU A 85 -1.86 24.13 6.13
CA LEU A 85 -2.70 25.34 6.21
C LEU A 85 -4.15 25.07 6.66
N LEU A 86 -4.62 23.83 6.57
CA LEU A 86 -5.93 23.39 7.05
C LEU A 86 -5.84 22.59 8.36
N SER A 87 -4.65 22.53 8.97
CA SER A 87 -4.44 21.80 10.22
C SER A 87 -5.22 22.45 11.36
N SER A 88 -5.51 21.66 12.40
CA SER A 88 -6.20 22.15 13.61
C SER A 88 -5.49 23.34 14.27
N HIS A 89 -4.18 23.48 14.10
CA HIS A 89 -3.38 24.59 14.62
C HIS A 89 -3.72 25.96 13.98
N THR A 90 -4.36 25.96 12.81
CA THR A 90 -4.73 27.20 12.11
C THR A 90 -6.10 27.74 12.50
N CYS A 91 -6.86 27.01 13.32
CA CYS A 91 -8.15 27.41 13.88
C CYS A 91 -9.12 28.02 12.82
N GLU A 92 -9.65 29.22 13.07
CA GLU A 92 -10.61 29.90 12.20
C GLU A 92 -10.04 30.22 10.81
N ALA A 93 -8.74 30.52 10.71
CA ALA A 93 -8.09 30.83 9.43
C ALA A 93 -8.14 29.62 8.49
N GLY A 94 -7.85 28.42 9.00
CA GLY A 94 -7.97 27.17 8.24
C GLY A 94 -9.41 26.89 7.81
N ALA A 95 -10.39 27.13 8.69
CA ALA A 95 -11.80 26.96 8.37
C ALA A 95 -12.26 27.89 7.24
N ARG A 96 -11.88 29.18 7.29
CA ARG A 96 -12.16 30.17 6.23
C ARG A 96 -11.45 29.84 4.92
N LEU A 97 -10.22 29.34 5.00
CA LEU A 97 -9.48 28.87 3.83
C LEU A 97 -10.20 27.70 3.16
N LEU A 98 -10.67 26.71 3.93
CA LEU A 98 -11.43 25.58 3.39
C LEU A 98 -12.69 26.05 2.65
N VAL A 99 -13.45 27.01 3.21
CA VAL A 99 -14.61 27.60 2.53
C VAL A 99 -14.22 28.22 1.18
N SER A 100 -13.10 28.94 1.14
CA SER A 100 -12.59 29.58 -0.08
C SER A 100 -12.13 28.55 -1.12
N ILE A 101 -11.44 27.49 -0.69
CA ILE A 101 -11.03 26.37 -1.54
C ILE A 101 -12.25 25.64 -2.09
N THR A 102 -13.29 25.42 -1.28
CA THR A 102 -14.56 24.82 -1.73
C THR A 102 -15.24 25.69 -2.77
N ALA A 103 -15.31 27.01 -2.57
CA ALA A 103 -15.90 27.93 -3.55
C ALA A 103 -15.13 27.89 -4.88
N LEU A 104 -13.81 27.97 -4.85
CA LEU A 104 -12.96 27.88 -6.05
C LEU A 104 -13.09 26.52 -6.74
N THR A 105 -13.12 25.43 -5.98
CA THR A 105 -13.28 24.07 -6.53
C THR A 105 -14.61 23.96 -7.29
N ASN A 106 -15.70 24.51 -6.73
CA ASN A 106 -17.00 24.53 -7.41
C ASN A 106 -17.00 25.41 -8.66
N MET A 107 -16.37 26.59 -8.64
CA MET A 107 -16.22 27.41 -9.85
C MET A 107 -15.48 26.64 -10.96
N ILE A 108 -14.44 25.89 -10.63
CA ILE A 108 -13.70 25.04 -11.58
C ILE A 108 -14.59 23.90 -12.08
N ILE A 109 -15.27 23.15 -11.21
CA ILE A 109 -16.15 22.04 -11.62
C ILE A 109 -17.25 22.53 -12.56
N GLN A 110 -17.79 23.72 -12.31
CA GLN A 110 -18.85 24.34 -13.12
C GLN A 110 -18.34 25.02 -14.39
N ALA A 111 -17.03 25.00 -14.65
CA ALA A 111 -16.37 25.71 -15.74
C ALA A 111 -16.64 27.24 -15.76
N GLN A 112 -16.76 27.84 -14.58
CA GLN A 112 -17.01 29.27 -14.36
C GLN A 112 -15.72 30.03 -14.05
N ILE A 113 -14.65 29.76 -14.83
CA ILE A 113 -13.38 30.50 -14.72
C ILE A 113 -13.06 31.18 -16.04
N PRO A 114 -12.39 32.35 -16.03
CA PRO A 114 -11.93 33.00 -17.26
C PRO A 114 -10.93 32.15 -18.05
N GLU A 115 -10.83 32.38 -19.36
CA GLU A 115 -9.94 31.63 -20.25
C GLU A 115 -8.46 31.71 -19.84
N TYR A 116 -7.97 32.90 -19.47
CA TYR A 116 -6.59 33.06 -18.99
C TYR A 116 -6.30 32.21 -17.73
N ALA A 117 -7.29 32.08 -16.84
CA ALA A 117 -7.16 31.29 -15.61
C ALA A 117 -7.18 29.79 -15.94
N ARG A 118 -7.97 29.38 -16.94
CA ARG A 118 -7.97 28.00 -17.45
C ARG A 118 -6.57 27.61 -17.94
N ASP A 119 -5.92 28.43 -18.75
CA ASP A 119 -4.62 28.06 -19.33
C ASP A 119 -3.53 27.84 -18.26
N LEU A 120 -3.57 28.62 -17.19
CA LEU A 120 -2.68 28.44 -16.03
C LEU A 120 -3.08 27.22 -15.19
N LEU A 121 -4.35 27.11 -14.77
CA LEU A 121 -4.82 26.04 -13.89
C LEU A 121 -4.72 24.66 -14.55
N PHE A 122 -4.94 24.59 -15.87
CA PHE A 122 -4.93 23.35 -16.64
C PHE A 122 -3.58 23.00 -17.26
N SER A 123 -2.56 23.84 -17.06
CA SER A 123 -1.18 23.47 -17.35
C SER A 123 -0.65 22.40 -16.40
N ALA A 124 0.49 21.80 -16.74
CA ALA A 124 1.18 20.82 -15.91
C ALA A 124 2.70 20.89 -16.09
N ASN A 125 3.45 20.61 -15.02
CA ASN A 125 4.88 20.31 -15.14
C ASN A 125 5.05 18.89 -15.66
N ILE A 126 5.86 18.68 -16.70
CA ILE A 126 6.14 17.36 -17.22
C ILE A 126 7.51 16.87 -16.74
N THR A 127 7.54 15.69 -16.16
CA THR A 127 8.78 15.02 -15.73
C THR A 127 9.05 13.81 -16.62
N ALA A 128 10.24 13.74 -17.20
CA ALA A 128 10.72 12.59 -17.97
C ALA A 128 11.34 11.55 -17.03
N LEU A 129 10.65 10.43 -16.81
CA LEU A 129 11.18 9.30 -16.05
C LEU A 129 11.71 8.22 -16.99
N ARG A 130 12.93 7.73 -16.75
CA ARG A 130 13.48 6.59 -17.49
C ARG A 130 12.78 5.30 -17.06
N LYS A 131 12.26 4.53 -18.04
CA LYS A 131 11.74 3.18 -17.79
C LYS A 131 12.89 2.17 -17.65
N LYS A 132 12.67 1.11 -16.86
CA LYS A 132 13.63 0.01 -16.70
C LYS A 132 14.02 -0.67 -18.02
N GLU A 133 13.04 -0.85 -18.91
CA GLU A 133 13.22 -1.48 -20.23
C GLU A 133 13.70 -0.50 -21.32
N GLY A 134 14.03 0.74 -20.96
CA GLY A 134 14.34 1.81 -21.90
C GLY A 134 13.12 2.65 -22.33
N GLY A 135 13.42 3.82 -22.88
CA GLY A 135 12.44 4.87 -23.21
C GLY A 135 11.95 5.69 -22.02
N ILE A 136 11.07 6.64 -22.30
CA ILE A 136 10.59 7.66 -21.36
C ILE A 136 9.13 7.41 -20.97
N ARG A 137 8.85 7.61 -19.67
CA ARG A 137 7.51 7.77 -19.13
C ARG A 137 7.28 9.26 -18.81
N PRO A 138 6.45 9.96 -19.60
CA PRO A 138 6.07 11.34 -19.28
C PRO A 138 5.06 11.35 -18.13
N ILE A 139 5.35 12.07 -17.06
CA ILE A 139 4.40 12.31 -15.97
C ILE A 139 4.02 13.79 -15.97
N ALA A 140 2.74 14.08 -16.20
CA ALA A 140 2.20 15.43 -16.16
C ALA A 140 1.62 15.72 -14.76
N VAL A 141 2.28 16.61 -14.03
CA VAL A 141 1.86 17.06 -12.70
C VAL A 141 1.04 18.35 -12.85
N GLY A 142 -0.29 18.19 -12.88
CA GLY A 142 -1.20 19.33 -12.89
C GLY A 142 -1.18 20.13 -11.58
N THR A 143 -1.70 21.36 -11.63
CA THR A 143 -1.86 22.23 -10.45
C THR A 143 -2.68 21.54 -9.35
N PHE A 144 -2.52 22.02 -8.10
CA PHE A 144 -3.29 21.48 -6.98
C PHE A 144 -4.79 21.60 -7.20
N PHE A 145 -5.28 22.78 -7.58
CA PHE A 145 -6.72 23.05 -7.73
C PHE A 145 -7.36 22.26 -8.87
N ARG A 146 -6.65 22.07 -9.99
CA ARG A 146 -7.12 21.19 -11.06
C ARG A 146 -7.27 19.75 -10.57
N ARG A 147 -6.24 19.19 -9.92
CA ARG A 147 -6.29 17.82 -9.40
C ARG A 147 -7.38 17.66 -8.34
N LEU A 148 -7.60 18.67 -7.50
CA LEU A 148 -8.66 18.68 -6.51
C LEU A 148 -10.04 18.62 -7.19
N ALA A 149 -10.32 19.53 -8.11
CA ALA A 149 -11.59 19.57 -8.86
C ALA A 149 -11.84 18.26 -9.63
N SER A 150 -10.84 17.76 -10.38
CA SER A 150 -10.90 16.47 -11.06
C SER A 150 -11.21 15.34 -10.09
N LYS A 151 -10.57 15.29 -8.91
CA LYS A 151 -10.74 14.22 -7.93
C LYS A 151 -12.13 14.23 -7.31
N VAL A 152 -12.63 15.40 -6.95
CA VAL A 152 -13.97 15.60 -6.37
C VAL A 152 -15.03 15.17 -7.39
N ALA A 153 -14.97 15.70 -8.62
CA ALA A 153 -15.90 15.34 -9.69
C ALA A 153 -15.85 13.84 -10.02
N CYS A 154 -14.64 13.26 -10.12
CA CYS A 154 -14.46 11.84 -10.40
C CYS A 154 -15.10 10.95 -9.32
N ARG A 155 -14.92 11.28 -8.03
CA ARG A 155 -15.50 10.51 -6.91
C ARG A 155 -17.01 10.40 -6.96
N GLN A 156 -17.70 11.46 -7.38
CA GLN A 156 -19.15 11.51 -7.44
C GLN A 156 -19.75 10.54 -8.47
N VAL A 157 -19.00 10.24 -9.54
CA VAL A 157 -19.49 9.36 -10.62
C VAL A 157 -18.85 7.97 -10.62
N THR A 158 -17.66 7.81 -10.02
CA THR A 158 -16.85 6.57 -10.10
C THR A 158 -17.59 5.34 -9.57
N LYS A 159 -18.37 5.47 -8.49
CA LYS A 159 -19.08 4.31 -7.91
C LYS A 159 -20.11 3.73 -8.89
N SER A 160 -20.91 4.59 -9.53
CA SER A 160 -21.94 4.19 -10.48
C SER A 160 -21.32 3.67 -11.77
N LEU A 161 -20.40 4.46 -12.35
CA LEU A 161 -19.79 4.13 -13.64
C LEU A 161 -18.86 2.92 -13.52
N GLY A 162 -18.19 2.73 -12.39
CA GLY A 162 -17.40 1.52 -12.14
C GLY A 162 -18.25 0.25 -12.10
N GLN A 163 -19.50 0.31 -11.61
CA GLN A 163 -20.42 -0.82 -11.68
C GLN A 163 -20.90 -1.06 -13.11
N GLU A 164 -21.19 0.01 -13.86
CA GLU A 164 -21.58 -0.09 -15.27
C GLU A 164 -20.49 -0.75 -16.12
N LEU A 165 -19.21 -0.41 -15.88
CA LEU A 165 -18.04 -0.93 -16.61
C LEU A 165 -17.75 -2.43 -16.39
N ARG A 166 -18.33 -3.05 -15.35
CA ARG A 166 -18.21 -4.49 -15.09
C ARG A 166 -18.95 -5.33 -16.14
N PRO A 167 -18.54 -6.60 -16.34
CA PRO A 167 -17.34 -7.25 -15.78
C PRO A 167 -16.07 -7.03 -16.61
N PHE A 168 -16.16 -6.35 -17.76
CA PHE A 168 -15.07 -6.31 -18.73
C PHE A 168 -13.96 -5.31 -18.38
N GLN A 169 -14.31 -4.14 -17.85
CA GLN A 169 -13.34 -3.09 -17.52
C GLN A 169 -13.25 -2.90 -15.99
N LEU A 170 -12.11 -3.29 -15.42
CA LEU A 170 -11.88 -3.40 -13.99
C LEU A 170 -10.95 -2.30 -13.43
N GLY A 171 -10.44 -1.43 -14.29
CA GLY A 171 -9.47 -0.39 -13.94
C GLY A 171 -10.04 0.82 -13.18
N VAL A 172 -11.37 0.93 -13.06
CA VAL A 172 -12.03 2.13 -12.52
C VAL A 172 -13.15 1.74 -11.55
N GLY A 173 -13.00 2.10 -10.27
CA GLY A 173 -14.08 1.95 -9.29
C GLY A 173 -14.42 0.52 -8.88
N VAL A 174 -13.70 -0.50 -9.37
CA VAL A 174 -13.95 -1.91 -9.06
C VAL A 174 -13.01 -2.41 -7.96
N ARG A 175 -13.56 -2.64 -6.76
CA ARG A 175 -12.81 -3.21 -5.65
C ARG A 175 -12.41 -4.66 -5.95
N GLY A 176 -11.14 -5.01 -5.76
CA GLY A 176 -10.64 -6.37 -6.01
C GLY A 176 -10.47 -6.73 -7.49
N GLY A 177 -10.62 -5.77 -8.43
CA GLY A 177 -10.59 -6.04 -9.86
C GLY A 177 -9.34 -6.78 -10.36
N CYS A 178 -8.13 -6.41 -9.87
CA CYS A 178 -6.90 -7.12 -10.25
C CYS A 178 -6.88 -8.57 -9.77
N GLU A 179 -7.31 -8.82 -8.54
CA GLU A 179 -7.35 -10.16 -7.95
C GLU A 179 -8.39 -11.02 -8.70
N ALA A 180 -9.58 -10.47 -8.96
CA ALA A 180 -10.64 -11.14 -9.71
C ALA A 180 -10.21 -11.52 -11.13
N ALA A 181 -9.55 -10.60 -11.85
CA ALA A 181 -9.02 -10.86 -13.19
C ALA A 181 -8.06 -12.07 -13.20
N VAL A 182 -7.17 -12.15 -12.21
CA VAL A 182 -6.18 -13.22 -12.11
C VAL A 182 -6.83 -14.55 -11.74
N HIS A 183 -7.73 -14.57 -10.75
CA HIS A 183 -8.48 -15.77 -10.36
C HIS A 183 -9.35 -16.28 -11.51
N ALA A 184 -10.01 -15.38 -12.23
CA ALA A 184 -10.80 -15.74 -13.41
C ALA A 184 -9.92 -16.33 -14.52
N ALA A 185 -8.75 -15.73 -14.79
CA ALA A 185 -7.84 -16.24 -15.81
C ALA A 185 -7.32 -17.65 -15.49
N ARG A 186 -7.02 -17.93 -14.21
CA ARG A 186 -6.64 -19.28 -13.77
C ARG A 186 -7.73 -20.30 -14.03
N LYS A 187 -8.95 -20.00 -13.58
CA LYS A 187 -10.12 -20.87 -13.80
C LYS A 187 -10.37 -21.11 -15.28
N PHE A 188 -10.30 -20.06 -16.11
CA PHE A 188 -10.43 -20.16 -17.55
C PHE A 188 -9.37 -21.10 -18.16
N ILE A 189 -8.10 -20.97 -17.75
CA ILE A 189 -7.00 -21.79 -18.26
C ILE A 189 -7.14 -23.25 -17.83
N SER A 190 -7.48 -23.50 -16.56
CA SER A 190 -7.71 -24.86 -16.06
C SER A 190 -8.86 -25.53 -16.81
N ALA A 191 -10.02 -24.86 -16.92
CA ALA A 191 -11.18 -25.37 -17.66
C ALA A 191 -10.84 -25.71 -19.12
N SER A 192 -10.07 -24.83 -19.79
CA SER A 192 -9.71 -25.01 -21.19
C SER A 192 -8.64 -26.09 -21.42
N SER A 193 -7.82 -26.41 -20.41
CA SER A 193 -6.73 -27.38 -20.53
C SER A 193 -7.15 -28.83 -20.28
N GLU A 194 -8.28 -29.05 -19.59
CA GLU A 194 -8.76 -30.39 -19.24
C GLU A 194 -9.42 -31.15 -20.41
N ARG A 195 -9.73 -30.45 -21.51
CA ARG A 195 -10.46 -30.99 -22.66
C ARG A 195 -9.71 -30.76 -23.97
N PRO A 196 -9.20 -31.81 -24.64
CA PRO A 196 -8.47 -31.67 -25.91
C PRO A 196 -9.28 -31.03 -27.04
N ASP A 197 -10.60 -31.18 -27.02
CA ASP A 197 -11.57 -30.58 -27.94
C ASP A 197 -11.88 -29.10 -27.65
N ASN A 198 -11.33 -28.55 -26.56
CA ASN A 198 -11.54 -27.19 -26.09
C ASN A 198 -10.25 -26.33 -26.07
N ALA A 199 -9.23 -26.76 -26.81
CA ALA A 199 -7.96 -26.05 -26.93
C ALA A 199 -8.18 -24.58 -27.30
N SER A 200 -7.59 -23.70 -26.50
CA SER A 200 -7.82 -22.26 -26.53
C SER A 200 -6.50 -21.51 -26.58
N VAL A 201 -6.57 -20.23 -26.89
CA VAL A 201 -5.43 -19.32 -26.77
C VAL A 201 -5.79 -18.22 -25.78
N LEU A 202 -4.77 -17.66 -25.15
CA LEU A 202 -4.88 -16.44 -24.37
C LEU A 202 -3.99 -15.37 -25.01
N VAL A 203 -4.54 -14.22 -25.33
CA VAL A 203 -3.84 -13.10 -25.94
C VAL A 203 -3.89 -11.89 -25.00
N LYS A 204 -2.71 -11.43 -24.61
CA LYS A 204 -2.53 -10.15 -23.90
C LYS A 204 -2.19 -9.07 -24.91
N LEU A 205 -2.88 -7.94 -24.83
CA LEU A 205 -2.68 -6.81 -25.73
C LEU A 205 -2.14 -5.61 -24.95
N ASP A 206 -1.04 -5.04 -25.44
CA ASP A 206 -0.48 -3.77 -24.96
C ASP A 206 -0.85 -2.66 -25.96
N LEU A 207 -1.33 -1.52 -25.47
CA LEU A 207 -1.67 -0.38 -26.31
C LEU A 207 -0.53 0.65 -26.35
N THR A 208 -0.19 1.13 -27.55
CA THR A 208 0.89 2.09 -27.72
C THR A 208 0.47 3.48 -27.23
N ASN A 209 1.13 3.95 -26.16
CA ASN A 209 0.95 5.32 -25.66
C ASN A 209 -0.52 5.68 -25.33
N ALA A 210 -1.29 4.68 -24.87
CA ALA A 210 -2.75 4.70 -24.87
C ALA A 210 -3.39 5.99 -24.34
N PHE A 211 -3.00 6.40 -23.13
CA PHE A 211 -3.54 7.59 -22.47
C PHE A 211 -3.39 8.87 -23.30
N ASN A 212 -2.25 9.06 -23.95
CA ASN A 212 -1.96 10.27 -24.72
C ASN A 212 -2.47 10.21 -26.17
N SER A 213 -2.83 9.02 -26.67
CA SER A 213 -3.25 8.80 -28.06
C SER A 213 -4.76 8.81 -28.26
N LEU A 214 -5.55 8.52 -27.22
CA LEU A 214 -7.02 8.45 -27.31
C LEU A 214 -7.62 9.77 -27.83
N ARG A 215 -8.53 9.71 -28.81
CA ARG A 215 -9.10 10.90 -29.43
C ARG A 215 -10.00 11.71 -28.48
N ARG A 216 -9.78 13.02 -28.41
CA ARG A 216 -10.54 13.93 -27.53
C ARG A 216 -11.99 14.15 -27.92
N ASP A 217 -12.33 14.10 -29.20
CA ASP A 217 -13.73 14.16 -29.63
C ASP A 217 -14.51 12.95 -29.09
N CYS A 218 -13.96 11.74 -29.18
CA CYS A 218 -14.53 10.53 -28.60
C CYS A 218 -14.67 10.61 -27.07
N ILE A 219 -13.65 11.15 -26.39
CA ILE A 219 -13.68 11.37 -24.94
C ILE A 219 -14.83 12.30 -24.55
N LEU A 220 -14.93 13.45 -25.22
CA LEU A 220 -15.94 14.48 -24.93
C LEU A 220 -17.35 13.96 -25.21
N GLU A 221 -17.59 13.39 -26.40
CA GLU A 221 -18.89 12.80 -26.76
C GLU A 221 -19.32 11.71 -25.76
N THR A 222 -18.40 10.85 -25.35
CA THR A 222 -18.71 9.79 -24.39
C THR A 222 -19.01 10.34 -23.01
N CYS A 223 -18.22 11.32 -22.55
CA CYS A 223 -18.46 11.98 -21.27
C CYS A 223 -19.82 12.69 -21.27
N TYR A 224 -20.17 13.40 -22.33
CA TYR A 224 -21.44 14.12 -22.44
C TYR A 224 -22.63 13.16 -22.35
N ARG A 225 -22.48 11.95 -22.90
CA ARG A 225 -23.53 10.93 -22.87
C ARG A 225 -23.63 10.19 -21.54
N ARG A 226 -22.50 9.72 -21.01
CA ARG A 226 -22.47 8.76 -19.88
C ARG A 226 -22.19 9.42 -18.53
N ALA A 227 -21.57 10.59 -18.51
CA ALA A 227 -21.21 11.31 -17.30
C ALA A 227 -21.55 12.82 -17.41
N PRO A 228 -22.81 13.17 -17.73
CA PRO A 228 -23.20 14.56 -18.02
C PRO A 228 -22.91 15.53 -16.86
N SER A 229 -22.96 15.05 -15.61
CA SER A 229 -22.72 15.87 -14.41
C SER A 229 -21.31 16.45 -14.30
N ILE A 230 -20.32 15.80 -14.93
CA ILE A 230 -18.92 16.27 -14.97
C ILE A 230 -18.52 16.83 -16.34
N ALA A 231 -19.44 16.89 -17.30
CA ALA A 231 -19.18 17.27 -18.69
C ALA A 231 -18.57 18.67 -18.82
N ARG A 232 -19.00 19.63 -17.98
CA ARG A 232 -18.48 21.01 -17.99
C ARG A 232 -16.99 21.05 -17.66
N LEU A 233 -16.59 20.38 -16.58
CA LEU A 233 -15.18 20.27 -16.17
C LEU A 233 -14.34 19.55 -17.25
N VAL A 234 -14.85 18.43 -17.78
CA VAL A 234 -14.14 17.64 -18.80
C VAL A 234 -13.99 18.44 -20.09
N SER A 235 -15.01 19.19 -20.49
CA SER A 235 -14.95 20.11 -21.62
C SER A 235 -13.88 21.18 -21.42
N MET A 236 -13.88 21.86 -20.27
CA MET A 236 -12.86 22.87 -19.94
C MET A 236 -11.43 22.28 -19.92
N ALA A 237 -11.29 21.04 -19.48
CA ALA A 237 -10.01 20.35 -19.40
C ALA A 237 -9.48 19.91 -20.78
N TYR A 238 -10.33 19.32 -21.62
CA TYR A 238 -9.89 18.55 -22.79
C TYR A 238 -10.37 19.10 -24.15
N SER A 239 -11.30 20.05 -24.21
CA SER A 239 -11.74 20.65 -25.50
C SER A 239 -10.65 21.48 -26.20
N LYS A 240 -9.67 21.99 -25.44
CA LYS A 240 -8.54 22.78 -25.93
C LYS A 240 -7.21 22.16 -25.51
N PRO A 241 -6.13 22.36 -26.27
CA PRO A 241 -4.79 21.98 -25.83
C PRO A 241 -4.43 22.57 -24.47
N SER A 242 -3.61 21.87 -23.69
CA SER A 242 -3.08 22.37 -22.41
C SER A 242 -1.56 22.43 -22.46
N LEU A 243 -0.97 23.40 -21.77
CA LEU A 243 0.47 23.59 -21.72
C LEU A 243 1.13 22.55 -20.81
N LEU A 244 2.22 21.95 -21.30
CA LEU A 244 3.10 21.07 -20.54
C LEU A 244 4.48 21.74 -20.46
N ILE A 245 4.93 22.04 -19.24
CA ILE A 245 6.20 22.74 -19.01
C ILE A 245 7.30 21.72 -18.68
N ALA A 246 8.28 21.59 -19.56
CA ALA A 246 9.46 20.74 -19.43
C ALA A 246 10.69 21.64 -19.22
N ASP A 247 11.02 21.93 -17.96
CA ASP A 247 12.00 22.96 -17.61
C ASP A 247 11.67 24.32 -18.26
N ASP A 248 12.44 24.77 -19.23
CA ASP A 248 12.24 26.01 -19.99
C ASP A 248 11.48 25.82 -21.31
N GLN A 249 11.11 24.57 -21.65
CA GLN A 249 10.43 24.23 -22.90
C GLN A 249 8.93 24.04 -22.69
N ILE A 250 8.14 24.40 -23.71
CA ILE A 250 6.68 24.25 -23.71
C ILE A 250 6.29 23.20 -24.75
N LEU A 251 5.53 22.19 -24.30
CA LEU A 251 4.85 21.21 -25.15
C LEU A 251 3.34 21.39 -25.01
N HIS A 252 2.58 20.83 -25.97
CA HIS A 252 1.13 20.85 -25.94
C HIS A 252 0.56 19.45 -25.74
N SER A 253 -0.26 19.29 -24.70
CA SER A 253 -1.17 18.15 -24.59
C SER A 253 -2.42 18.47 -25.41
N SER A 254 -2.45 17.95 -26.64
CA SER A 254 -3.51 18.24 -27.62
C SER A 254 -4.41 17.04 -27.94
N ASN A 255 -4.00 15.84 -27.53
CA ASN A 255 -4.78 14.63 -27.65
C ASN A 255 -4.71 13.81 -26.34
N GLY A 256 -5.57 12.81 -26.20
CA GLY A 256 -5.60 11.95 -25.02
C GLY A 256 -6.02 12.64 -23.73
N VAL A 257 -5.94 11.84 -22.67
CA VAL A 257 -6.06 12.24 -21.26
C VAL A 257 -4.68 12.33 -20.64
N GLN A 258 -4.47 13.29 -19.75
CA GLN A 258 -3.14 13.52 -19.18
C GLN A 258 -2.77 12.49 -18.10
N GLN A 259 -1.59 11.90 -18.21
CA GLN A 259 -1.05 10.99 -17.20
C GLN A 259 -0.74 11.75 -15.90
N GLY A 260 -1.61 11.57 -14.90
CA GLY A 260 -1.55 12.26 -13.60
C GLY A 260 -2.84 13.00 -13.23
N ASP A 261 -3.77 13.15 -14.18
CA ASP A 261 -5.11 13.70 -13.91
C ASP A 261 -6.02 12.62 -13.27
N PRO A 262 -6.65 12.89 -12.11
CA PRO A 262 -7.61 11.97 -11.50
C PRO A 262 -8.80 11.56 -12.38
N LEU A 263 -9.17 12.36 -13.40
CA LEU A 263 -10.22 12.01 -14.37
C LEU A 263 -9.73 11.07 -15.47
N GLY A 264 -8.42 11.01 -15.73
CA GLY A 264 -7.86 10.32 -16.89
C GLY A 264 -8.28 8.85 -17.00
N PRO A 265 -8.10 8.02 -15.97
CA PRO A 265 -8.48 6.61 -16.01
C PRO A 265 -9.97 6.38 -16.30
N LEU A 266 -10.85 7.17 -15.69
CA LEU A 266 -12.30 7.07 -15.91
C LEU A 266 -12.67 7.40 -17.36
N LEU A 267 -12.19 8.54 -17.87
CA LEU A 267 -12.47 8.97 -19.24
C LEU A 267 -11.92 7.98 -20.27
N PHE A 268 -10.72 7.45 -20.04
CA PHE A 268 -10.14 6.41 -20.89
C PHE A 268 -11.03 5.16 -20.91
N ALA A 269 -11.34 4.61 -19.74
CA ALA A 269 -12.17 3.41 -19.59
C ALA A 269 -13.55 3.56 -20.25
N LEU A 270 -14.25 4.68 -20.01
CA LEU A 270 -15.57 4.94 -20.59
C LEU A 270 -15.54 5.00 -22.11
N THR A 271 -14.49 5.59 -22.68
CA THR A 271 -14.39 5.82 -24.13
C THR A 271 -14.12 4.53 -24.89
N ILE A 272 -13.33 3.61 -24.32
CA ILE A 272 -13.04 2.32 -24.95
C ILE A 272 -14.11 1.26 -24.68
N ASP A 273 -14.95 1.43 -23.65
CA ASP A 273 -15.94 0.45 -23.21
C ASP A 273 -16.87 -0.10 -24.32
N PRO A 274 -17.36 0.70 -25.29
CA PRO A 274 -18.14 0.15 -26.41
C PRO A 274 -17.38 -0.88 -27.25
N VAL A 275 -16.07 -0.67 -27.43
CA VAL A 275 -15.19 -1.58 -28.17
C VAL A 275 -14.92 -2.83 -27.33
N VAL A 276 -14.66 -2.64 -26.04
CA VAL A 276 -14.41 -3.73 -25.08
C VAL A 276 -15.59 -4.70 -24.97
N ARG A 277 -16.83 -4.19 -24.96
CA ARG A 277 -18.05 -5.01 -24.86
C ARG A 277 -18.38 -5.80 -26.12
N ASN A 278 -17.84 -5.40 -27.28
CA ASN A 278 -18.12 -6.06 -28.54
C ASN A 278 -17.25 -7.31 -28.79
N ILE A 279 -16.37 -7.65 -27.84
CA ILE A 279 -15.51 -8.83 -27.87
C ILE A 279 -16.34 -10.06 -27.49
N SER A 280 -16.28 -11.09 -28.33
CA SER A 280 -17.05 -12.34 -28.18
C SER A 280 -16.28 -13.47 -27.47
N SER A 281 -14.96 -13.31 -27.30
CA SER A 281 -14.08 -14.23 -26.60
C SER A 281 -14.62 -14.58 -25.21
N ARG A 282 -14.57 -15.87 -24.87
CA ARG A 282 -15.09 -16.41 -23.61
C ARG A 282 -14.45 -15.79 -22.38
N PHE A 283 -13.19 -15.39 -22.50
CA PHE A 283 -12.47 -14.61 -21.51
C PHE A 283 -12.18 -13.22 -22.09
N ASN A 284 -12.63 -12.17 -21.40
CA ASN A 284 -12.42 -10.78 -21.79
C ASN A 284 -12.28 -9.89 -20.55
N VAL A 285 -11.04 -9.47 -20.26
CA VAL A 285 -10.75 -8.62 -19.11
C VAL A 285 -9.81 -7.49 -19.51
N TRP A 286 -10.18 -6.28 -19.10
CA TRP A 286 -9.42 -5.05 -19.30
C TRP A 286 -9.16 -4.39 -17.95
N TYR A 287 -7.92 -3.98 -17.74
CA TYR A 287 -7.54 -3.08 -16.67
C TYR A 287 -6.94 -1.82 -17.29
N LEU A 288 -7.81 -0.83 -17.53
CA LEU A 288 -7.51 0.33 -18.36
C LEU A 288 -7.05 -0.13 -19.76
N ASP A 289 -5.79 0.08 -20.12
CA ASP A 289 -5.18 -0.27 -21.39
C ASP A 289 -4.58 -1.69 -21.45
N ASP A 290 -4.43 -2.38 -20.30
CA ASP A 290 -3.96 -3.78 -20.25
C ASP A 290 -5.14 -4.72 -20.52
N ALA A 291 -5.16 -5.35 -21.69
CA ALA A 291 -6.23 -6.23 -22.12
C ALA A 291 -5.78 -7.69 -22.17
N THR A 292 -6.63 -8.59 -21.72
CA THR A 292 -6.45 -10.03 -21.87
C THR A 292 -7.73 -10.65 -22.41
N ILE A 293 -7.64 -11.27 -23.58
CA ILE A 293 -8.75 -11.99 -24.22
C ILE A 293 -8.37 -13.46 -24.41
N GLY A 294 -9.35 -14.36 -24.37
CA GLY A 294 -9.09 -15.79 -24.50
C GLY A 294 -10.29 -16.62 -24.93
N GLY A 295 -10.00 -17.71 -25.64
CA GLY A 295 -11.00 -18.64 -26.13
C GLY A 295 -10.51 -19.44 -27.33
N PRO A 296 -11.44 -20.08 -28.06
CA PRO A 296 -11.11 -20.79 -29.30
C PRO A 296 -10.47 -19.86 -30.34
N VAL A 297 -9.52 -20.39 -31.11
CA VAL A 297 -8.71 -19.63 -32.09
C VAL A 297 -9.57 -18.78 -33.02
N ALA A 298 -10.64 -19.33 -33.59
CA ALA A 298 -11.53 -18.61 -34.50
C ALA A 298 -12.23 -17.41 -33.84
N SER A 299 -12.63 -17.53 -32.57
CA SER A 299 -13.28 -16.44 -31.83
C SER A 299 -12.30 -15.30 -31.56
N VAL A 300 -11.10 -15.64 -31.07
CA VAL A 300 -10.08 -14.63 -30.71
C VAL A 300 -9.56 -13.92 -31.97
N LEU A 301 -9.36 -14.64 -33.08
CA LEU A 301 -8.96 -14.02 -34.36
C LEU A 301 -10.03 -13.05 -34.86
N LYS A 302 -11.30 -13.46 -34.87
CA LYS A 302 -12.42 -12.60 -35.28
C LYS A 302 -12.51 -11.35 -34.38
N ASP A 303 -12.29 -11.51 -33.08
CA ASP A 303 -12.26 -10.36 -32.17
C ASP A 303 -11.10 -9.43 -32.49
N LEU A 304 -9.90 -9.94 -32.77
CA LEU A 304 -8.75 -9.11 -33.17
C LEU A 304 -9.01 -8.36 -34.49
N GLU A 305 -9.59 -9.02 -35.49
CA GLU A 305 -9.94 -8.41 -36.78
C GLU A 305 -10.94 -7.25 -36.62
N ASN A 306 -11.85 -7.33 -35.66
CA ASN A 306 -12.79 -6.24 -35.33
C ASN A 306 -12.18 -5.19 -34.39
N LEU A 307 -11.34 -5.63 -33.44
CA LEU A 307 -10.78 -4.81 -32.39
C LEU A 307 -9.75 -3.82 -32.94
N ILE A 308 -8.87 -4.27 -33.84
CA ILE A 308 -7.84 -3.42 -34.46
C ILE A 308 -8.44 -2.17 -35.13
N PRO A 309 -9.38 -2.28 -36.09
CA PRO A 309 -9.97 -1.10 -36.71
C PRO A 309 -10.80 -0.27 -35.73
N SER A 310 -11.49 -0.91 -34.77
CA SER A 310 -12.28 -0.22 -33.75
C SER A 310 -11.40 0.64 -32.82
N LEU A 311 -10.27 0.11 -32.35
CA LEU A 311 -9.29 0.87 -31.57
C LEU A 311 -8.66 1.99 -32.40
N ASN A 312 -8.30 1.73 -33.66
CA ASN A 312 -7.75 2.74 -34.55
C ASN A 312 -8.72 3.92 -34.74
N SER A 313 -10.03 3.65 -34.82
CA SER A 313 -11.06 4.70 -34.88
C SER A 313 -11.09 5.61 -33.64
N LEU A 314 -10.63 5.10 -32.50
CA LEU A 314 -10.46 5.85 -31.25
C LEU A 314 -9.07 6.51 -31.14
N GLY A 315 -8.21 6.36 -32.15
CA GLY A 315 -6.82 6.84 -32.13
C GLY A 315 -5.86 5.94 -31.35
N LEU A 316 -6.26 4.70 -31.05
CA LEU A 316 -5.46 3.73 -30.31
C LEU A 316 -4.90 2.67 -31.25
N SER A 317 -3.66 2.25 -31.02
CA SER A 317 -3.05 1.15 -31.75
C SER A 317 -2.47 0.11 -30.79
N ILE A 318 -2.60 -1.16 -31.16
CA ILE A 318 -1.98 -2.27 -30.43
C ILE A 318 -0.47 -2.24 -30.69
N ASN A 319 0.32 -2.63 -29.70
CA ASN A 319 1.77 -2.78 -29.75
C ASN A 319 2.14 -4.28 -29.86
N PRO A 320 2.34 -4.82 -31.08
CA PRO A 320 2.61 -6.25 -31.24
C PRO A 320 3.82 -6.73 -30.45
N LEU A 321 4.87 -5.90 -30.38
CA LEU A 321 6.12 -6.23 -29.69
C LEU A 321 5.98 -6.34 -28.17
N LYS A 322 4.87 -5.89 -27.59
CA LYS A 322 4.58 -6.04 -26.16
C LYS A 322 3.35 -6.90 -25.89
N SER A 323 2.53 -7.14 -26.91
CA SER A 323 1.47 -8.13 -26.87
C SER A 323 2.03 -9.55 -26.85
N GLU A 324 1.32 -10.44 -26.18
CA GLU A 324 1.74 -11.82 -25.93
C GLU A 324 0.61 -12.79 -26.29
N ILE A 325 0.95 -13.96 -26.81
CA ILE A 325 0.04 -15.09 -27.00
C ILE A 325 0.56 -16.33 -26.28
N ALA A 326 -0.33 -16.98 -25.53
CA ALA A 326 -0.06 -18.21 -24.80
C ALA A 326 -0.94 -19.36 -25.33
N ASN A 327 -0.30 -20.53 -25.44
CA ASN A 327 -0.95 -21.79 -25.80
C ASN A 327 -1.71 -22.36 -24.60
N ILE A 328 -3.02 -22.59 -24.71
CA ILE A 328 -3.84 -23.26 -23.69
C ILE A 328 -4.42 -24.56 -24.25
N GLY A 329 -3.65 -25.64 -24.19
CA GLY A 329 -4.13 -26.99 -24.52
C GLY A 329 -3.85 -27.51 -25.94
N PHE A 330 -3.13 -26.77 -26.79
CA PHE A 330 -2.66 -27.30 -28.08
C PHE A 330 -1.34 -28.08 -27.94
N THR A 331 -1.09 -29.04 -28.83
CA THR A 331 0.24 -29.62 -29.01
C THR A 331 1.23 -28.55 -29.49
N PRO A 332 2.55 -28.70 -29.23
CA PRO A 332 3.56 -27.75 -29.72
C PRO A 332 3.53 -27.55 -31.24
N GLU A 333 3.26 -28.62 -32.00
CA GLU A 333 3.16 -28.63 -33.45
C GLU A 333 1.92 -27.85 -33.92
N ASP A 334 0.73 -28.17 -33.38
CA ASP A 334 -0.51 -27.49 -33.75
C ASP A 334 -0.47 -26.01 -33.39
N PHE A 335 0.09 -25.68 -32.23
CA PHE A 335 0.22 -24.30 -31.79
C PHE A 335 1.14 -23.47 -32.70
N THR A 336 2.11 -24.09 -33.36
CA THR A 336 2.98 -23.37 -34.31
C THR A 336 2.16 -22.87 -35.50
N SER A 337 1.25 -23.69 -36.02
CA SER A 337 0.30 -23.28 -37.07
C SER A 337 -0.65 -22.19 -36.58
N VAL A 338 -1.20 -22.33 -35.36
CA VAL A 338 -2.05 -21.31 -34.74
C VAL A 338 -1.30 -19.98 -34.60
N PHE A 339 -0.08 -20.01 -34.07
CA PHE A 339 0.77 -18.82 -33.87
C PHE A 339 1.05 -18.09 -35.18
N ASN A 340 1.29 -18.81 -36.28
CA ASN A 340 1.50 -18.21 -37.60
C ASN A 340 0.25 -17.45 -38.07
N THR A 341 -0.95 -17.99 -37.84
CA THR A 341 -2.22 -17.29 -38.15
C THR A 341 -2.36 -15.99 -37.35
N PHE A 342 -2.06 -16.00 -36.05
CA PHE A 342 -2.06 -14.78 -35.23
C PHE A 342 -0.99 -13.78 -35.67
N SER A 343 0.18 -14.26 -36.08
CA SER A 343 1.27 -13.41 -36.58
C SER A 343 0.93 -12.70 -37.88
N ASN A 344 0.00 -13.25 -38.69
CA ASN A 344 -0.50 -12.58 -39.89
C ASN A 344 -1.42 -11.39 -39.54
N VAL A 345 -2.22 -11.51 -38.49
CA VAL A 345 -3.13 -10.43 -38.03
C VAL A 345 -2.38 -9.39 -37.20
N LEU A 346 -1.47 -9.83 -36.33
CA LEU A 346 -0.67 -8.97 -35.46
C LEU A 346 0.84 -9.28 -35.61
N PRO A 347 1.51 -8.69 -36.62
CA PRO A 347 2.92 -8.99 -36.91
C PRO A 347 3.84 -8.66 -35.74
N ASN A 348 4.71 -9.60 -35.36
CA ASN A 348 5.66 -9.52 -34.24
C ASN A 348 5.05 -9.73 -32.83
N ILE A 349 3.85 -10.29 -32.72
CA ILE A 349 3.32 -10.77 -31.44
C ILE A 349 4.27 -11.77 -30.79
N ARG A 350 4.48 -11.66 -29.47
CA ARG A 350 5.37 -12.55 -28.73
C ARG A 350 4.67 -13.84 -28.34
N ARG A 351 5.33 -14.98 -28.56
CA ARG A 351 4.94 -16.26 -27.96
C ARG A 351 5.43 -16.31 -26.51
N THR A 352 4.51 -16.50 -25.57
CA THR A 352 4.84 -16.65 -24.14
C THR A 352 4.42 -18.03 -23.66
N LEU A 353 5.34 -18.74 -23.00
CA LEU A 353 5.03 -20.00 -22.32
C LEU A 353 4.16 -19.73 -21.09
N ILE A 354 3.20 -20.61 -20.78
CA ILE A 354 2.30 -20.44 -19.62
C ILE A 354 3.10 -20.23 -18.31
N GLU A 355 4.26 -20.86 -18.18
CA GLU A 355 5.16 -20.70 -17.03
C GLU A 355 5.70 -19.27 -16.82
N ASN A 356 5.81 -18.50 -17.90
CA ASN A 356 6.27 -17.12 -17.86
C ASN A 356 5.11 -16.10 -17.90
N LEU A 357 3.89 -16.59 -18.12
CA LEU A 357 2.71 -15.74 -18.25
C LEU A 357 2.36 -15.09 -16.91
N LYS A 358 2.26 -13.75 -16.95
CA LYS A 358 1.77 -12.93 -15.84
C LYS A 358 0.58 -12.11 -16.29
N ILE A 359 -0.48 -12.08 -15.50
CA ILE A 359 -1.65 -11.21 -15.69
C ILE A 359 -1.69 -10.22 -14.55
N LEU A 360 -1.71 -8.92 -14.86
CA LEU A 360 -1.67 -7.82 -13.89
C LEU A 360 -0.56 -7.98 -12.82
N GLY A 361 0.57 -8.56 -13.22
CA GLY A 361 1.73 -8.82 -12.37
C GLY A 361 1.70 -10.11 -11.55
N SER A 362 0.59 -10.88 -11.57
CA SER A 362 0.50 -12.19 -10.91
C SER A 362 0.89 -13.31 -11.87
N PRO A 363 1.78 -14.24 -11.49
CA PRO A 363 2.11 -15.42 -12.29
C PRO A 363 0.92 -16.37 -12.40
N ILE A 364 0.76 -17.05 -13.53
CA ILE A 364 -0.40 -17.91 -13.81
C ILE A 364 -0.15 -19.41 -13.55
N SER A 365 1.00 -19.94 -13.94
CA SER A 365 1.32 -21.36 -13.66
C SER A 365 1.95 -21.54 -12.28
N ASN A 366 1.96 -22.78 -11.78
CA ASN A 366 2.66 -23.13 -10.55
C ASN A 366 4.17 -22.85 -10.62
N LEU A 367 4.84 -23.19 -11.74
CA LEU A 367 6.26 -22.86 -11.97
C LEU A 367 6.51 -21.34 -12.00
N GLY A 368 5.57 -20.58 -12.55
CA GLY A 368 5.62 -19.12 -12.54
C GLY A 368 5.46 -18.54 -11.13
N VAL A 369 4.64 -19.17 -10.28
CA VAL A 369 4.50 -18.82 -8.86
C VAL A 369 5.81 -19.04 -8.15
N GLU A 370 6.39 -20.24 -8.24
CA GLU A 370 7.69 -20.58 -7.65
C GLU A 370 8.78 -19.58 -8.05
N SER A 371 8.94 -19.34 -9.36
CA SER A 371 9.92 -18.40 -9.91
C SER A 371 9.70 -16.97 -9.39
N SER A 372 8.45 -16.54 -9.27
CA SER A 372 8.11 -15.22 -8.75
C SER A 372 8.42 -15.09 -7.25
N LEU A 373 8.21 -16.15 -6.46
CA LEU A 373 8.57 -16.18 -5.05
C LEU A 373 10.10 -16.06 -4.87
N TYR A 374 10.91 -16.82 -5.61
CA TYR A 374 12.37 -16.69 -5.56
C TYR A 374 12.87 -15.31 -6.03
N ALA A 375 12.23 -14.71 -7.03
CA ALA A 375 12.54 -13.34 -7.45
C ALA A 375 12.24 -12.31 -6.35
N LYS A 376 11.15 -12.51 -5.59
CA LYS A 376 10.81 -11.69 -4.42
C LYS A 376 11.80 -11.90 -3.27
N THR A 377 12.24 -13.13 -3.03
CA THR A 377 13.32 -13.44 -2.06
C THR A 377 14.62 -12.71 -2.43
N SER A 378 15.03 -12.78 -3.70
CA SER A 378 16.22 -12.08 -4.19
C SER A 378 16.11 -10.56 -4.02
N SER A 379 14.93 -10.00 -4.29
CA SER A 379 14.64 -8.58 -4.09
C SER A 379 14.71 -8.19 -2.60
N LEU A 380 14.21 -9.06 -1.70
CA LEU A 380 14.29 -8.87 -0.25
C LEU A 380 15.74 -8.88 0.25
N VAL A 381 16.56 -9.80 -0.24
CA VAL A 381 18.00 -9.85 0.12
C VAL A 381 18.71 -8.57 -0.34
N ALA A 382 18.47 -8.14 -1.59
CA ALA A 382 19.08 -6.93 -2.13
C ALA A 382 18.72 -5.66 -1.34
N ILE A 383 17.45 -5.52 -0.94
CA ILE A 383 17.02 -4.37 -0.13
C ILE A 383 17.50 -4.49 1.32
N SER A 384 17.53 -5.69 1.90
CA SER A 384 18.04 -5.92 3.25
C SER A 384 19.49 -5.46 3.40
N ASN A 385 20.34 -5.74 2.41
CA ASN A 385 21.72 -5.24 2.36
C ASN A 385 21.82 -3.71 2.33
N LYS A 386 20.81 -3.01 1.82
CA LYS A 386 20.73 -1.54 1.90
C LYS A 386 20.22 -1.08 3.26
N LEU A 387 19.23 -1.77 3.82
CA LEU A 387 18.65 -1.47 5.14
C LEU A 387 19.65 -1.69 6.28
N ALA A 388 20.58 -2.64 6.15
CA ALA A 388 21.65 -2.86 7.13
C ALA A 388 22.69 -1.72 7.18
N LYS A 389 22.66 -0.78 6.21
CA LYS A 389 23.58 0.38 6.16
C LYS A 389 22.99 1.65 6.78
N ILE A 390 21.73 1.63 7.19
CA ILE A 390 21.07 2.72 7.90
C ILE A 390 20.87 2.34 9.36
N ASP A 391 20.38 3.28 10.18
CA ASP A 391 20.09 3.01 11.59
C ASP A 391 19.08 1.85 11.75
N SER A 392 19.24 1.06 12.81
CA SER A 392 18.46 -0.17 13.02
C SER A 392 16.97 0.11 13.15
N HIS A 393 16.57 1.26 13.70
CA HIS A 393 15.15 1.60 13.87
C HIS A 393 14.48 1.83 12.51
N SER A 394 15.10 2.64 11.65
CA SER A 394 14.66 2.86 10.27
C SER A 394 14.71 1.59 9.44
N GLY A 395 15.78 0.81 9.57
CA GLY A 395 15.93 -0.49 8.90
C GLY A 395 14.78 -1.44 9.25
N LEU A 396 14.48 -1.61 10.54
CA LEU A 396 13.40 -2.46 11.03
C LEU A 396 12.03 -1.95 10.56
N PHE A 397 11.82 -0.64 10.65
CA PHE A 397 10.58 -0.01 10.20
C PHE A 397 10.32 -0.27 8.71
N PHE A 398 11.32 -0.07 7.85
CA PHE A 398 11.19 -0.29 6.41
C PHE A 398 11.04 -1.77 6.06
N LEU A 399 11.80 -2.66 6.71
CA LEU A 399 11.70 -4.10 6.49
C LEU A 399 10.25 -4.54 6.72
N ARG A 400 9.69 -4.23 7.90
CA ARG A 400 8.35 -4.64 8.30
C ARG A 400 7.25 -3.96 7.48
N ASN A 401 7.29 -2.63 7.35
CA ASN A 401 6.16 -1.87 6.82
C ASN A 401 6.20 -1.64 5.31
N CYS A 402 7.34 -1.90 4.65
CA CYS A 402 7.51 -1.52 3.24
C CYS A 402 8.07 -2.61 2.32
N PHE A 403 8.98 -3.47 2.79
CA PHE A 403 9.79 -4.32 1.91
C PHE A 403 9.63 -5.83 2.06
N ALA A 404 9.20 -6.32 3.22
CA ALA A 404 8.90 -7.74 3.43
C ALA A 404 7.51 -8.09 2.85
N ILE A 405 6.58 -8.54 3.70
CA ILE A 405 5.23 -8.94 3.29
C ILE A 405 4.51 -7.91 2.42
N PRO A 406 4.59 -6.57 2.64
CA PRO A 406 3.91 -5.62 1.76
C PRO A 406 4.28 -5.72 0.27
N LYS A 407 5.49 -6.20 -0.07
CA LYS A 407 5.92 -6.42 -1.48
C LYS A 407 5.58 -7.80 -2.04
N LEU A 408 5.15 -8.72 -1.17
CA LEU A 408 4.79 -10.09 -1.50
C LEU A 408 3.27 -10.32 -1.46
N LEU A 409 2.54 -9.54 -0.66
CA LEU A 409 1.15 -9.77 -0.31
C LEU A 409 0.21 -9.89 -1.53
N PHE A 410 0.40 -9.06 -2.56
CA PHE A 410 -0.41 -9.18 -3.77
C PHE A 410 -0.32 -10.59 -4.39
N ILE A 411 0.89 -11.16 -4.48
CA ILE A 411 1.10 -12.51 -5.02
C ILE A 411 0.47 -13.57 -4.11
N LEU A 412 0.59 -13.42 -2.78
CA LEU A 412 -0.06 -14.35 -1.83
C LEU A 412 -1.59 -14.32 -1.94
N ARG A 413 -2.18 -13.19 -2.34
CA ARG A 413 -3.62 -13.04 -2.53
C ARG A 413 -4.07 -13.56 -3.89
N SER A 414 -3.29 -13.32 -4.95
CA SER A 414 -3.68 -13.60 -6.33
C SER A 414 -3.17 -14.92 -6.90
N ALA A 415 -2.38 -15.69 -6.16
CA ALA A 415 -1.84 -16.97 -6.62
C ALA A 415 -1.77 -18.00 -5.47
N PRO A 416 -1.89 -19.31 -5.77
CA PRO A 416 -1.88 -20.38 -4.77
C PRO A 416 -0.46 -20.69 -4.28
N CYS A 417 0.15 -19.73 -3.57
CA CYS A 417 1.53 -19.85 -3.10
C CYS A 417 1.74 -21.00 -2.11
N PHE A 418 0.69 -21.47 -1.45
CA PHE A 418 0.73 -22.57 -0.48
C PHE A 418 1.17 -23.91 -1.10
N PHE A 419 1.13 -24.07 -2.43
CA PHE A 419 1.75 -25.22 -3.11
C PHE A 419 3.29 -25.17 -3.14
N ASN A 420 3.89 -24.00 -2.94
CA ASN A 420 5.32 -23.76 -3.09
C ASN A 420 5.99 -23.48 -1.74
N LEU A 421 5.78 -24.38 -0.77
CA LEU A 421 6.26 -24.21 0.61
C LEU A 421 7.76 -23.93 0.70
N ARG A 422 8.60 -24.63 -0.08
CA ARG A 422 10.06 -24.42 -0.09
C ARG A 422 10.45 -22.99 -0.49
N ALA A 423 9.75 -22.41 -1.46
CA ALA A 423 10.02 -21.04 -1.90
C ALA A 423 9.58 -20.01 -0.84
N LEU A 424 8.46 -20.25 -0.15
CA LEU A 424 8.01 -19.44 0.98
C LEU A 424 8.96 -19.56 2.18
N GLU A 425 9.42 -20.76 2.52
CA GLU A 425 10.42 -21.00 3.57
C GLU A 425 11.75 -20.31 3.26
N SER A 426 12.17 -20.31 1.99
CA SER A 426 13.35 -19.55 1.54
C SER A 426 13.19 -18.04 1.73
N PHE A 427 11.99 -17.51 1.46
CA PHE A 427 11.65 -16.12 1.73
C PHE A 427 11.70 -15.82 3.24
N ASP A 428 11.07 -16.67 4.06
CA ASP A 428 11.02 -16.52 5.52
C ASP A 428 12.41 -16.64 6.16
N PHE A 429 13.27 -17.53 5.66
CA PHE A 429 14.67 -17.63 6.07
C PHE A 429 15.46 -16.35 5.77
N SER A 430 15.26 -15.78 4.58
CA SER A 430 15.90 -14.51 4.19
C SER A 430 15.37 -13.34 5.02
N LEU A 431 14.08 -13.36 5.36
CA LEU A 431 13.45 -12.38 6.24
C LEU A 431 13.99 -12.47 7.68
N LYS A 432 14.15 -13.68 8.21
CA LYS A 432 14.80 -13.94 9.51
C LYS A 432 16.23 -13.39 9.52
N SER A 433 17.03 -13.76 8.54
CA SER A 433 18.43 -13.32 8.41
C SER A 433 18.54 -11.79 8.30
N SER A 434 17.60 -11.16 7.61
CA SER A 434 17.51 -9.70 7.49
C SER A 434 17.21 -9.03 8.84
N LEU A 435 16.29 -9.61 9.62
CA LEU A 435 15.95 -9.12 10.95
C LEU A 435 17.15 -9.23 11.91
N GLU A 436 17.87 -10.36 11.87
CA GLU A 436 19.09 -10.57 12.67
C GLU A 436 20.17 -9.54 12.33
N SER A 437 20.41 -9.30 11.04
CA SER A 437 21.41 -8.33 10.58
C SER A 437 21.06 -6.89 10.96
N ILE A 438 19.82 -6.46 10.73
CA ILE A 438 19.38 -5.08 10.99
C ILE A 438 19.35 -4.76 12.48
N CYS A 439 18.83 -5.70 13.30
CA CYS A 439 18.70 -5.50 14.74
C CYS A 439 19.95 -5.93 15.52
N ASN A 440 20.94 -6.54 14.85
CA ASN A 440 22.14 -7.09 15.47
C ASN A 440 21.81 -8.07 16.62
N ILE A 441 20.97 -9.07 16.32
CA ILE A 441 20.52 -10.11 17.25
C ILE A 441 20.71 -11.51 16.63
N THR A 442 20.57 -12.54 17.47
CA THR A 442 20.49 -13.93 17.01
C THR A 442 19.16 -14.53 17.44
N LEU A 443 18.38 -15.04 16.49
CA LEU A 443 17.07 -15.62 16.70
C LEU A 443 17.18 -17.13 16.78
N ASP A 444 16.88 -17.67 17.97
CA ASP A 444 16.58 -19.09 18.11
C ASP A 444 15.18 -19.43 17.56
N GLU A 445 14.83 -20.72 17.58
CA GLU A 445 13.56 -21.20 17.02
C GLU A 445 12.34 -20.54 17.70
N ILE A 446 12.34 -20.50 19.04
CA ILE A 446 11.26 -19.88 19.83
C ILE A 446 11.19 -18.37 19.56
N GLY A 447 12.33 -17.71 19.47
CA GLY A 447 12.43 -16.27 19.22
C GLY A 447 11.88 -15.91 17.85
N TRP A 448 12.17 -16.73 16.84
CA TRP A 448 11.58 -16.60 15.50
C TRP A 448 10.06 -16.84 15.52
N GLN A 449 9.60 -17.91 16.17
CA GLN A 449 8.16 -18.21 16.31
C GLN A 449 7.39 -17.07 16.98
N GLN A 450 7.98 -16.41 17.98
CA GLN A 450 7.39 -15.22 18.59
C GLN A 450 7.52 -13.98 17.68
N ALA A 451 8.67 -13.75 17.05
CA ALA A 451 8.92 -12.57 16.21
C ALA A 451 7.90 -12.44 15.07
N ILE A 452 7.46 -13.57 14.51
CA ILE A 452 6.50 -13.59 13.42
C ILE A 452 5.07 -13.28 13.83
N LEU A 453 4.75 -13.27 15.13
CA LEU A 453 3.42 -12.91 15.62
C LEU A 453 3.13 -11.42 15.43
N PRO A 454 1.85 -11.02 15.37
CA PRO A 454 1.45 -9.63 15.45
C PRO A 454 1.97 -8.94 16.72
N ILE A 455 2.10 -7.61 16.68
CA ILE A 455 2.54 -6.81 17.83
C ILE A 455 1.60 -7.00 19.04
N SER A 456 0.29 -7.10 18.78
CA SER A 456 -0.73 -7.38 19.81
C SER A 456 -0.58 -8.75 20.49
N HIS A 457 0.16 -9.66 19.87
CA HIS A 457 0.44 -11.01 20.37
C HIS A 457 1.89 -11.15 20.86
N GLY A 458 2.57 -10.03 21.14
CA GLY A 458 3.92 -10.03 21.68
C GLY A 458 5.04 -10.24 20.67
N GLY A 459 4.73 -10.35 19.38
CA GLY A 459 5.72 -10.46 18.31
C GLY A 459 6.27 -9.12 17.82
N ILE A 460 7.14 -9.15 16.82
CA ILE A 460 7.68 -7.94 16.17
C ILE A 460 6.73 -7.44 15.06
N GLY A 461 5.77 -8.28 14.64
CA GLY A 461 4.86 -7.98 13.54
C GLY A 461 5.46 -8.24 12.16
N ILE A 462 6.52 -9.05 12.08
CA ILE A 462 7.12 -9.52 10.83
C ILE A 462 6.43 -10.84 10.46
N ARG A 463 5.26 -10.78 9.84
CA ARG A 463 4.48 -11.99 9.54
C ARG A 463 5.25 -12.94 8.60
N SER A 464 5.07 -14.25 8.82
CA SER A 464 5.60 -15.31 7.95
C SER A 464 4.81 -15.37 6.64
N SER A 465 5.52 -15.58 5.53
CA SER A 465 4.89 -15.77 4.21
C SER A 465 4.21 -17.14 4.09
N VAL A 466 4.73 -18.16 4.78
CA VAL A 466 4.08 -19.48 4.91
C VAL A 466 2.74 -19.34 5.60
N ASP A 467 2.72 -18.67 6.76
CA ASP A 467 1.49 -18.47 7.57
C ASP A 467 0.43 -17.68 6.82
N LEU A 468 0.84 -16.67 6.05
CA LEU A 468 -0.07 -15.79 5.34
C LEU A 468 -0.57 -16.37 4.02
N SER A 469 0.08 -17.39 3.47
CA SER A 469 -0.23 -17.90 2.11
C SER A 469 -1.69 -18.34 1.95
N ILE A 470 -2.24 -19.10 2.91
CA ILE A 470 -3.63 -19.57 2.88
C ILE A 470 -4.62 -18.44 3.26
N PRO A 471 -4.47 -17.71 4.39
CA PRO A 471 -5.34 -16.58 4.73
C PRO A 471 -5.46 -15.52 3.62
N ALA A 472 -4.35 -15.17 2.98
CA ALA A 472 -4.30 -14.18 1.91
C ALA A 472 -5.07 -14.68 0.67
N TYR A 473 -4.83 -15.92 0.26
CA TYR A 473 -5.47 -16.52 -0.91
C TYR A 473 -6.98 -16.70 -0.71
N LEU A 474 -7.40 -17.36 0.37
CA LEU A 474 -8.83 -17.60 0.65
C LEU A 474 -9.62 -16.29 0.74
N SER A 475 -9.12 -15.31 1.51
CA SER A 475 -9.81 -14.02 1.61
C SER A 475 -9.93 -13.28 0.28
N SER A 476 -8.98 -13.47 -0.65
CA SER A 476 -9.04 -12.92 -2.00
C SER A 476 -10.07 -13.63 -2.87
N VAL A 477 -10.05 -14.96 -2.89
CA VAL A 477 -11.01 -15.81 -3.62
C VAL A 477 -12.43 -15.50 -3.16
N ASN A 478 -12.69 -15.52 -1.85
CA ASN A 478 -14.02 -15.23 -1.31
C ASN A 478 -14.47 -13.80 -1.64
N ALA A 479 -13.59 -12.80 -1.47
CA ALA A 479 -13.93 -11.40 -1.73
C ALA A 479 -14.19 -11.07 -3.21
N THR A 480 -13.69 -11.89 -4.14
CA THR A 480 -13.78 -11.65 -5.58
C THR A 480 -14.70 -12.63 -6.32
N ASN A 481 -15.27 -13.62 -5.62
CA ASN A 481 -16.01 -14.71 -6.24
C ASN A 481 -17.12 -14.21 -7.17
N ASP A 482 -17.96 -13.27 -6.74
CA ASP A 482 -19.07 -12.76 -7.56
C ASP A 482 -18.56 -12.14 -8.87
N LEU A 483 -17.50 -11.33 -8.80
CA LEU A 483 -16.90 -10.72 -9.99
C LEU A 483 -16.22 -11.76 -10.89
N VAL A 484 -15.60 -12.79 -10.32
CA VAL A 484 -15.03 -13.91 -11.09
C VAL A 484 -16.14 -14.65 -11.85
N GLN A 485 -17.29 -14.90 -11.23
CA GLN A 485 -18.43 -15.52 -11.91
C GLN A 485 -18.99 -14.64 -13.03
N GLU A 486 -19.08 -13.31 -12.82
CA GLU A 486 -19.49 -12.38 -13.88
C GLU A 486 -18.51 -12.38 -15.06
N ILE A 487 -17.19 -12.39 -14.81
CA ILE A 487 -16.15 -12.44 -15.85
C ILE A 487 -16.26 -13.74 -16.66
N LEU A 488 -16.56 -14.86 -15.99
CA LEU A 488 -16.61 -16.19 -16.59
C LEU A 488 -18.01 -16.63 -17.00
N GLN A 489 -19.00 -15.73 -17.06
CA GLN A 489 -20.40 -16.09 -17.34
C GLN A 489 -20.58 -16.87 -18.67
N SER A 490 -19.72 -16.60 -19.67
CA SER A 490 -19.72 -17.26 -20.98
C SER A 490 -18.95 -18.58 -21.00
N VAL A 491 -18.28 -18.93 -19.91
CA VAL A 491 -17.58 -20.20 -19.74
C VAL A 491 -18.59 -21.19 -19.16
N THR A 492 -19.18 -22.02 -20.02
CA THR A 492 -20.19 -23.03 -19.67
C THR A 492 -19.65 -24.20 -18.82
N GLU A 493 -18.38 -24.14 -18.42
CA GLU A 493 -17.67 -25.26 -17.83
C GLU A 493 -17.61 -25.09 -16.31
N SER A 494 -18.31 -25.98 -15.61
CA SER A 494 -18.14 -26.19 -14.17
C SER A 494 -16.82 -26.93 -13.91
N SER A 495 -15.67 -26.34 -14.27
CA SER A 495 -14.39 -26.86 -13.77
C SER A 495 -14.38 -26.64 -12.26
N MET A 496 -14.23 -27.70 -11.47
CA MET A 496 -14.07 -27.54 -10.03
C MET A 496 -12.89 -26.61 -9.78
N ASP A 497 -13.08 -25.62 -8.92
CA ASP A 497 -12.03 -24.71 -8.49
C ASP A 497 -11.01 -25.47 -7.62
N THR A 498 -10.14 -26.24 -8.27
CA THR A 498 -9.21 -27.18 -7.60
C THR A 498 -8.28 -26.47 -6.64
N GLU A 499 -7.81 -25.27 -7.00
CA GLU A 499 -6.92 -24.47 -6.16
C GLU A 499 -7.63 -23.96 -4.90
N SER A 500 -8.84 -23.43 -5.02
CA SER A 500 -9.60 -22.96 -3.85
C SER A 500 -10.06 -24.09 -2.94
N VAL A 501 -10.50 -25.22 -3.53
CA VAL A 501 -10.83 -26.43 -2.77
C VAL A 501 -9.61 -26.96 -2.02
N ALA A 502 -8.43 -26.95 -2.64
CA ALA A 502 -7.19 -27.33 -1.98
C ALA A 502 -6.85 -26.38 -0.81
N ALA A 503 -6.96 -25.07 -1.02
CA ALA A 503 -6.72 -24.07 0.03
C ALA A 503 -7.67 -24.25 1.24
N GLU A 504 -8.96 -24.49 0.98
CA GLU A 504 -9.95 -24.79 2.02
C GLU A 504 -9.64 -26.10 2.74
N SER A 505 -9.24 -27.14 2.01
CA SER A 505 -8.84 -28.43 2.57
C SER A 505 -7.62 -28.26 3.48
N CYS A 506 -6.62 -27.49 3.06
CA CYS A 506 -5.46 -27.16 3.89
C CYS A 506 -5.88 -26.41 5.17
N TRP A 507 -6.79 -25.43 5.08
CA TRP A 507 -7.29 -24.71 6.25
C TRP A 507 -8.05 -25.63 7.22
N LYS A 508 -8.98 -26.44 6.71
CA LYS A 508 -9.76 -27.43 7.49
C LYS A 508 -8.84 -28.48 8.12
N GLY A 509 -7.77 -28.88 7.44
CA GLY A 509 -6.74 -29.78 7.97
C GLY A 509 -6.01 -29.24 9.19
N MET A 510 -5.94 -27.91 9.37
CA MET A 510 -5.38 -27.29 10.58
C MET A 510 -6.36 -27.31 11.77
N SER A 511 -7.60 -27.79 11.57
CA SER A 511 -8.65 -27.81 12.60
C SER A 511 -8.95 -26.40 13.17
N LEU A 512 -8.92 -25.39 12.29
CA LEU A 512 -9.22 -24.01 12.61
C LEU A 512 -10.64 -23.64 12.18
N GLU A 513 -11.25 -22.72 12.93
CA GLU A 513 -12.55 -22.18 12.59
C GLU A 513 -12.47 -21.32 11.31
N ILE A 514 -13.59 -21.22 10.61
CA ILE A 514 -13.75 -20.29 9.47
C ILE A 514 -14.22 -18.95 10.05
N PRO A 515 -13.63 -17.82 9.64
CA PRO A 515 -14.03 -16.51 10.15
C PRO A 515 -15.44 -16.12 9.69
N GLU A 516 -16.11 -15.29 10.50
CA GLU A 516 -17.44 -14.73 10.18
C GLU A 516 -17.44 -13.95 8.86
N ASN A 517 -16.41 -13.13 8.64
CA ASN A 517 -16.20 -12.42 7.39
C ASN A 517 -15.04 -13.05 6.60
N THR A 518 -15.40 -13.97 5.71
CA THR A 518 -14.45 -14.67 4.84
C THR A 518 -13.73 -13.74 3.87
N HIS A 519 -14.23 -12.53 3.62
CA HIS A 519 -13.58 -11.54 2.74
C HIS A 519 -12.45 -10.78 3.45
N ALA A 520 -12.37 -10.85 4.78
CA ALA A 520 -11.43 -10.10 5.60
C ALA A 520 -10.20 -10.93 5.96
N GLN A 521 -9.09 -10.72 5.23
CA GLN A 521 -7.80 -11.40 5.50
C GLN A 521 -7.37 -11.33 6.98
N GLY A 522 -7.57 -10.18 7.63
CA GLY A 522 -7.17 -9.99 9.03
C GLY A 522 -7.91 -10.91 10.01
N GLN A 523 -9.12 -11.37 9.70
CA GLN A 523 -9.85 -12.32 10.54
C GLN A 523 -9.28 -13.74 10.41
N TRP A 524 -9.00 -14.18 9.18
CA TRP A 524 -8.28 -15.43 8.93
C TRP A 524 -6.92 -15.46 9.65
N ASP A 525 -6.12 -14.42 9.45
CA ASP A 525 -4.78 -14.31 10.06
C ASP A 525 -4.86 -14.30 11.60
N ARG A 526 -5.88 -13.66 12.17
CA ARG A 526 -6.10 -13.62 13.61
C ARG A 526 -6.36 -15.01 14.19
N ILE A 527 -7.25 -15.80 13.59
CA ILE A 527 -7.54 -17.17 14.05
C ILE A 527 -6.26 -18.02 14.04
N LEU A 528 -5.45 -17.92 12.99
CA LEU A 528 -4.17 -18.62 12.90
C LEU A 528 -3.18 -18.14 13.97
N CYS A 529 -3.09 -16.84 14.22
CA CYS A 529 -2.23 -16.28 15.27
C CYS A 529 -2.65 -16.71 16.68
N ASP A 530 -3.96 -16.71 16.96
CA ASP A 530 -4.53 -17.15 18.22
C ASP A 530 -4.23 -18.64 18.48
N HIS A 531 -4.34 -19.48 17.44
CA HIS A 531 -3.93 -20.87 17.53
C HIS A 531 -2.42 -21.01 17.80
N LYS A 532 -1.57 -20.28 17.06
CA LYS A 532 -0.12 -20.35 17.22
C LYS A 532 0.36 -19.88 18.59
N ILE A 533 -0.18 -18.80 19.13
CA ILE A 533 0.21 -18.33 20.47
C ILE A 533 -0.19 -19.33 21.54
N ASN A 534 -1.36 -19.97 21.41
CA ASN A 534 -1.82 -20.98 22.36
C ASN A 534 -1.00 -22.27 22.27
N SER A 535 -0.54 -22.64 21.09
CA SER A 535 0.38 -23.77 20.87
C SER A 535 1.83 -23.46 21.31
N LEU A 536 2.22 -22.18 21.34
CA LEU A 536 3.56 -21.74 21.75
C LEU A 536 3.70 -21.67 23.27
N LYS A 537 2.71 -21.10 23.99
CA LYS A 537 2.75 -20.87 25.45
C LYS A 537 3.22 -22.09 26.27
N PRO A 538 2.73 -23.33 26.05
CA PRO A 538 3.14 -24.49 26.84
C PRO A 538 4.60 -24.90 26.63
N LYS A 539 5.22 -24.48 25.53
CA LYS A 539 6.62 -24.79 25.19
C LYS A 539 7.61 -23.80 25.81
N LEU A 540 7.12 -22.70 26.40
CA LEU A 540 7.95 -21.62 26.91
C LEU A 540 8.37 -21.90 28.35
N ASN A 541 9.64 -21.61 28.66
CA ASN A 541 10.08 -21.50 30.06
C ASN A 541 9.48 -20.24 30.72
N GLN A 542 9.58 -20.14 32.04
CA GLN A 542 9.02 -19.03 32.81
C GLN A 542 9.47 -17.65 32.29
N HIS A 543 10.74 -17.51 31.89
CA HIS A 543 11.29 -16.27 31.37
C HIS A 543 10.67 -15.87 30.03
N ARG A 544 10.63 -16.78 29.05
CA ARG A 544 10.03 -16.55 27.72
C ARG A 544 8.53 -16.31 27.84
N LEU A 545 7.85 -17.02 28.73
CA LEU A 545 6.42 -16.81 28.99
C LEU A 545 6.17 -15.40 29.53
N ALA A 546 6.95 -14.95 30.51
CA ALA A 546 6.87 -13.58 31.02
C ALA A 546 7.15 -12.53 29.92
N CYS A 547 8.13 -12.78 29.04
CA CYS A 547 8.42 -11.90 27.90
C CYS A 547 7.24 -11.82 26.93
N LEU A 548 6.70 -12.96 26.50
CA LEU A 548 5.56 -13.02 25.58
C LEU A 548 4.33 -12.30 26.15
N LEU A 549 4.01 -12.57 27.43
CA LEU A 549 2.86 -11.99 28.11
C LEU A 549 3.01 -10.47 28.30
N ALA A 550 4.18 -9.99 28.71
CA ALA A 550 4.47 -8.56 28.82
C ALA A 550 4.50 -7.86 27.45
N ALA A 551 5.03 -8.52 26.43
CA ALA A 551 5.09 -8.01 25.06
C ALA A 551 3.70 -7.88 24.41
N SER A 552 2.74 -8.71 24.86
CA SER A 552 1.34 -8.72 24.37
C SER A 552 0.47 -7.66 25.04
N GLN A 553 0.97 -6.93 26.04
CA GLN A 553 0.20 -5.88 26.70
C GLN A 553 -0.02 -4.66 25.79
N PRO A 554 -1.16 -3.96 25.93
CA PRO A 554 -1.40 -2.71 25.22
C PRO A 554 -0.20 -1.75 25.35
N TYR A 555 0.12 -1.06 24.26
CA TYR A 555 1.21 -0.08 24.15
C TYR A 555 2.65 -0.61 24.31
N SER A 556 2.86 -1.86 24.75
CA SER A 556 4.19 -2.48 24.90
C SER A 556 5.02 -2.47 23.60
N GLY A 557 4.35 -2.58 22.46
CA GLY A 557 4.96 -2.51 21.13
C GLY A 557 4.79 -1.18 20.40
N ALA A 558 4.38 -0.10 21.06
CA ALA A 558 4.09 1.18 20.39
C ALA A 558 5.32 1.74 19.63
N TRP A 559 6.53 1.50 20.15
CA TRP A 559 7.78 1.90 19.50
C TRP A 559 7.99 1.22 18.14
N LEU A 560 7.50 -0.02 17.94
CA LEU A 560 7.57 -0.71 16.64
C LEU A 560 6.68 -0.04 15.58
N THR A 561 5.65 0.69 16.01
CA THR A 561 4.73 1.41 15.12
C THR A 561 5.08 2.89 14.95
N ALA A 562 5.98 3.42 15.79
CA ALA A 562 6.43 4.79 15.70
C ALA A 562 7.24 5.01 14.41
N ILE A 563 7.04 6.17 13.77
CA ILE A 563 7.87 6.57 12.63
C ILE A 563 9.25 6.99 13.18
N PRO A 564 10.37 6.40 12.74
CA PRO A 564 11.70 6.78 13.20
C PRO A 564 12.05 8.20 12.76
N MET A 565 12.04 9.16 13.69
CA MET A 565 12.26 10.57 13.39
C MET A 565 12.97 11.29 14.54
N ALA A 566 14.18 11.80 14.26
CA ALA A 566 15.00 12.47 15.27
C ALA A 566 14.38 13.81 15.74
N SER A 567 13.77 14.57 14.84
CA SER A 567 13.20 15.90 15.14
C SER A 567 12.06 15.89 16.16
N ILE A 568 11.38 14.76 16.33
CA ILE A 568 10.32 14.57 17.34
C ILE A 568 10.73 13.57 18.43
N GLY A 569 11.99 13.12 18.44
CA GLY A 569 12.53 12.23 19.47
C GLY A 569 12.03 10.78 19.42
N THR A 570 11.49 10.31 18.29
CA THR A 570 11.02 8.92 18.13
C THR A 570 12.08 7.99 17.53
N LEU A 571 13.22 8.52 17.08
CA LEU A 571 14.33 7.73 16.58
C LEU A 571 15.11 7.10 17.75
N MET A 572 15.13 5.77 17.81
CA MET A 572 15.95 5.00 18.75
C MET A 572 17.31 4.73 18.12
N ASP A 573 18.37 4.77 18.92
CA ASP A 573 19.69 4.30 18.49
C ASP A 573 19.74 2.77 18.33
N ASN A 574 20.81 2.29 17.70
CA ASN A 574 20.95 0.88 17.36
C ASN A 574 20.95 -0.05 18.58
N ASP A 575 21.55 0.38 19.71
CA ASP A 575 21.60 -0.44 20.92
C ASP A 575 20.23 -0.49 21.60
N CYS A 576 19.52 0.64 21.64
CA CYS A 576 18.13 0.67 22.09
C CYS A 576 17.26 -0.31 21.30
N VAL A 577 17.35 -0.32 19.97
CA VAL A 577 16.58 -1.28 19.13
C VAL A 577 16.97 -2.72 19.44
N ARG A 578 18.28 -3.02 19.45
CA ARG A 578 18.80 -4.37 19.75
C ARG A 578 18.28 -4.89 21.09
N ILE A 579 18.46 -4.10 22.15
CA ILE A 579 18.03 -4.44 23.52
C ILE A 579 16.50 -4.59 23.57
N SER A 580 15.75 -3.67 22.97
CA SER A 580 14.27 -3.73 22.98
C SER A 580 13.73 -4.95 22.23
N VAL A 581 14.31 -5.33 21.08
CA VAL A 581 13.92 -6.56 20.37
C VAL A 581 14.27 -7.79 21.20
N SER A 582 15.49 -7.86 21.76
CA SER A 582 15.90 -9.00 22.57
C SER A 582 15.06 -9.17 23.83
N LEU A 583 14.77 -8.10 24.58
CA LEU A 583 13.88 -8.15 25.75
C LEU A 583 12.46 -8.58 25.38
N ARG A 584 11.96 -8.12 24.22
CA ARG A 584 10.62 -8.47 23.74
C ARG A 584 10.52 -9.97 23.42
N LEU A 585 11.56 -10.54 22.82
CA LEU A 585 11.59 -11.93 22.35
C LEU A 585 12.23 -12.92 23.35
N GLY A 586 12.74 -12.45 24.49
CA GLY A 586 13.45 -13.25 25.48
C GLY A 586 14.80 -13.80 24.99
N LEU A 587 15.51 -13.02 24.17
CA LEU A 587 16.79 -13.40 23.56
C LEU A 587 17.98 -12.91 24.42
N PRO A 588 19.16 -13.56 24.31
CA PRO A 588 20.38 -13.03 24.89
C PRO A 588 20.72 -11.63 24.37
N ILE A 589 21.15 -10.74 25.28
CA ILE A 589 21.52 -9.35 25.03
C ILE A 589 23.04 -9.18 25.09
N CYS A 590 23.68 -9.83 26.06
CA CYS A 590 25.09 -9.67 26.33
C CYS A 590 25.74 -11.00 26.71
N LYS A 591 27.08 -11.03 26.70
CA LYS A 591 27.80 -12.11 27.37
C LYS A 591 27.70 -11.91 28.88
N THR A 592 27.80 -13.02 29.61
CA THR A 592 27.87 -12.99 31.06
C THR A 592 29.05 -12.13 31.51
N HIS A 593 28.82 -11.18 32.41
CA HIS A 593 29.84 -10.30 32.98
C HIS A 593 29.49 -9.91 34.42
N GLN A 594 30.40 -9.23 35.12
CA GLN A 594 30.16 -8.75 36.48
C GLN A 594 29.65 -7.30 36.46
N CYS A 595 28.57 -7.04 37.19
CA CYS A 595 28.06 -5.68 37.39
C CYS A 595 28.91 -4.93 38.42
N ARG A 596 28.87 -3.59 38.41
CA ARG A 596 29.52 -2.71 39.41
C ARG A 596 29.06 -2.94 40.85
N CYS A 597 27.91 -3.58 41.06
CA CYS A 597 27.44 -4.00 42.38
C CYS A 597 28.07 -5.32 42.86
N GLY A 598 28.88 -5.98 42.03
CA GLY A 598 29.52 -7.27 42.31
C GLY A 598 28.73 -8.49 41.84
N LEU A 599 27.43 -8.35 41.54
CA LEU A 599 26.59 -9.44 41.06
C LEU A 599 26.86 -9.79 39.59
N ARG A 600 26.68 -11.06 39.25
CA ARG A 600 26.85 -11.59 37.90
C ARG A 600 25.61 -11.28 37.05
N VAL A 601 25.82 -10.68 35.88
CA VAL A 601 24.78 -10.42 34.88
C VAL A 601 24.69 -11.63 33.97
N ASP A 602 23.48 -12.17 33.82
CA ASP A 602 23.20 -13.28 32.92
C ASP A 602 23.18 -12.85 31.44
N PRO A 603 23.10 -13.78 30.48
CA PRO A 603 23.07 -13.40 29.07
C PRO A 603 21.85 -12.57 28.67
N TYR A 604 20.75 -12.64 29.42
CA TYR A 604 19.51 -11.89 29.15
C TYR A 604 19.59 -10.43 29.63
N GLY A 605 20.58 -10.07 30.45
CA GLY A 605 20.88 -8.69 30.77
C GLY A 605 19.82 -7.98 31.63
N HIS A 606 19.01 -8.72 32.41
CA HIS A 606 17.96 -8.11 33.24
C HIS A 606 18.51 -7.38 34.46
N HIS A 607 19.58 -7.88 35.09
CA HIS A 607 20.09 -7.32 36.35
C HIS A 607 20.34 -5.79 36.30
N PRO A 608 20.97 -5.22 35.26
CA PRO A 608 21.11 -3.76 35.12
C PRO A 608 19.78 -2.97 35.10
N LEU A 609 18.63 -3.59 34.83
CA LEU A 609 17.32 -2.94 34.84
C LEU A 609 16.80 -2.65 36.27
N SER A 610 17.29 -3.36 37.28
CA SER A 610 16.86 -3.21 38.69
C SER A 610 18.01 -2.88 39.65
N CYS A 611 19.27 -2.95 39.21
CA CYS A 611 20.43 -2.66 40.03
C CYS A 611 20.50 -1.19 40.48
N SER A 612 20.68 -0.95 41.78
CA SER A 612 20.81 0.40 42.36
C SER A 612 22.09 1.13 41.93
N ARG A 613 23.13 0.39 41.54
CA ARG A 613 24.38 0.94 40.99
C ARG A 613 24.39 1.01 39.46
N SER A 614 23.25 0.71 38.80
CA SER A 614 23.11 0.84 37.36
C SER A 614 22.93 2.30 36.98
N ALA A 615 23.74 2.77 36.02
CA ALA A 615 23.62 4.12 35.48
C ALA A 615 22.27 4.35 34.76
N GLY A 616 21.59 3.29 34.31
CA GLY A 616 20.37 3.38 33.49
C GLY A 616 19.05 3.52 34.25
N ARG A 617 19.05 3.51 35.60
CA ARG A 617 17.81 3.66 36.39
C ARG A 617 17.27 5.08 36.34
N PHE A 618 18.10 6.08 36.69
CA PHE A 618 17.70 7.49 36.72
C PHE A 618 17.32 8.04 35.33
N PRO A 619 18.07 7.76 34.24
CA PRO A 619 17.70 8.25 32.91
C PRO A 619 16.34 7.77 32.41
N ARG A 620 15.92 6.53 32.73
CA ARG A 620 14.60 6.02 32.32
C ARG A 620 13.45 6.73 33.02
N HIS A 621 13.60 6.98 34.32
CA HIS A 621 12.62 7.73 35.11
C HIS A 621 12.54 9.19 34.66
N ALA A 622 13.69 9.84 34.47
CA ALA A 622 13.77 11.19 33.90
C ALA A 622 13.10 11.27 32.52
N ALA A 623 13.38 10.32 31.60
CA ALA A 623 12.80 10.33 30.26
C ALA A 623 11.26 10.19 30.25
N ILE A 624 10.67 9.43 31.18
CA ILE A 624 9.21 9.35 31.34
C ILE A 624 8.67 10.70 31.81
N ASN A 625 9.29 11.29 32.83
CA ASN A 625 8.89 12.58 33.38
C ASN A 625 9.02 13.72 32.36
N ASP A 626 10.10 13.77 31.61
CA ASP A 626 10.30 14.72 30.50
C ASP A 626 9.24 14.57 29.41
N THR A 627 8.75 13.34 29.17
CA THR A 627 7.71 13.09 28.19
C THR A 627 6.35 13.60 28.67
N VAL A 628 6.00 13.38 29.93
CA VAL A 628 4.77 13.93 30.54
C VAL A 628 4.83 15.46 30.57
N SER A 629 5.96 16.02 31.01
CA SER A 629 6.18 17.47 31.06
C SER A 629 6.05 18.11 29.67
N ARG A 630 6.71 17.55 28.65
CA ARG A 630 6.58 18.06 27.26
C ARG A 630 5.15 17.95 26.73
N ALA A 631 4.43 16.87 27.04
CA ALA A 631 3.05 16.70 26.61
C ALA A 631 2.13 17.78 27.24
N LEU A 632 2.27 18.04 28.53
CA LEU A 632 1.53 19.10 29.23
C LEU A 632 1.87 20.48 28.69
N THR A 633 3.16 20.79 28.53
CA THR A 633 3.62 22.06 27.95
C THR A 633 3.05 22.28 26.55
N THR A 634 3.07 21.23 25.70
CA THR A 634 2.52 21.28 24.35
C THR A 634 1.00 21.49 24.35
N ALA A 635 0.30 20.94 25.35
CA ALA A 635 -1.13 21.14 25.56
C ALA A 635 -1.49 22.50 26.20
N GLY A 636 -0.50 23.37 26.46
CA GLY A 636 -0.72 24.69 27.05
C GLY A 636 -0.85 24.67 28.58
N PHE A 637 -0.37 23.62 29.24
CA PHE A 637 -0.33 23.51 30.70
C PHE A 637 1.11 23.66 31.21
N PRO A 638 1.50 24.86 31.69
CA PRO A 638 2.78 25.06 32.36
C PRO A 638 2.89 24.11 33.56
N ASN A 639 4.04 23.46 33.68
CA ASN A 639 4.30 22.45 34.70
C ASN A 639 5.75 22.53 35.17
N GLU A 640 6.00 22.00 36.35
CA GLU A 640 7.32 21.91 36.96
C GLU A 640 7.61 20.45 37.36
N LEU A 641 8.85 20.04 37.17
CA LEU A 641 9.37 18.77 37.66
C LEU A 641 9.92 18.96 39.06
N GLU A 642 9.74 17.95 39.92
CA GLU A 642 10.24 17.92 41.29
C GLU A 642 9.88 19.18 42.12
N PRO A 643 8.58 19.56 42.19
CA PRO A 643 8.12 20.82 42.80
C PRO A 643 8.63 21.02 44.23
N VAL A 644 9.02 22.25 44.53
CA VAL A 644 9.56 22.63 45.84
C VAL A 644 8.41 23.01 46.78
N GLY A 645 8.41 22.47 48.00
CA GLY A 645 7.40 22.79 49.03
C GLY A 645 6.22 21.82 49.11
N LEU A 646 6.09 20.89 48.16
CA LEU A 646 5.18 19.74 48.24
C LEU A 646 5.93 18.53 48.79
N ASP A 647 6.05 18.47 50.12
CA ASP A 647 6.67 17.36 50.86
C ASP A 647 5.60 16.67 51.75
N ARG A 648 5.67 15.34 51.78
CA ARG A 648 4.87 14.46 52.63
C ARG A 648 5.31 14.44 54.08
N GLY A 649 6.42 15.09 54.41
CA GLY A 649 7.10 14.99 55.70
C GLY A 649 8.00 13.75 55.82
N ASP A 650 8.10 12.93 54.76
CA ASP A 650 9.06 11.81 54.64
C ASP A 650 10.22 12.13 53.68
N GLY A 651 10.32 13.39 53.20
CA GLY A 651 11.35 13.85 52.28
C GLY A 651 11.12 13.41 50.83
N LYS A 652 9.96 12.82 50.51
CA LYS A 652 9.56 12.55 49.13
C LYS A 652 8.70 13.70 48.61
N ARG A 653 8.74 13.87 47.29
CA ARG A 653 7.97 14.85 46.51
C ARG A 653 7.37 14.16 45.29
N PRO A 654 6.28 14.68 44.70
CA PRO A 654 5.83 14.17 43.41
C PRO A 654 6.88 14.45 42.34
N ASP A 655 6.83 13.69 41.25
CA ASP A 655 7.77 13.87 40.15
C ASP A 655 7.47 15.13 39.33
N GLY A 656 6.20 15.57 39.30
CA GLY A 656 5.84 16.85 38.73
C GLY A 656 4.43 17.31 39.03
N MET A 657 4.18 18.59 38.77
CA MET A 657 2.90 19.26 39.00
C MET A 657 2.62 20.34 37.94
N THR A 658 1.35 20.57 37.60
CA THR A 658 0.96 21.78 36.84
C THR A 658 1.03 23.03 37.71
N ILE A 659 1.60 24.11 37.18
CA ILE A 659 1.75 25.38 37.91
C ILE A 659 0.39 26.01 38.20
N PHE A 660 -0.55 25.88 37.26
CA PHE A 660 -1.92 26.36 37.40
C PHE A 660 -2.90 25.19 37.64
N PRO A 661 -4.07 25.47 38.24
CA PRO A 661 -5.13 24.49 38.36
C PRO A 661 -5.48 23.83 37.03
N PHE A 662 -5.45 22.50 37.02
CA PHE A 662 -5.81 21.68 35.87
C PHE A 662 -7.33 21.48 35.79
N GLU A 663 -7.99 21.16 36.91
CA GLU A 663 -9.44 21.00 36.96
C GLU A 663 -9.99 21.42 38.33
N LYS A 664 -11.11 22.16 38.36
CA LYS A 664 -11.84 22.55 39.60
C LYS A 664 -10.94 23.21 40.66
N GLY A 665 -9.99 24.04 40.25
CA GLY A 665 -9.08 24.72 41.17
C GLY A 665 -7.93 23.85 41.72
N LYS A 666 -7.78 22.60 41.26
CA LYS A 666 -6.72 21.68 41.69
C LYS A 666 -5.65 21.51 40.62
N CYS A 667 -4.38 21.52 41.03
CA CYS A 667 -3.27 21.18 40.15
C CYS A 667 -3.27 19.67 39.83
N LEU A 668 -2.81 19.32 38.63
CA LEU A 668 -2.52 17.94 38.27
C LEU A 668 -1.13 17.60 38.81
N ILE A 669 -1.04 16.49 39.54
CA ILE A 669 0.21 15.94 40.09
C ILE A 669 0.44 14.56 39.47
N TRP A 670 1.68 14.23 39.15
CA TRP A 670 2.04 12.88 38.70
C TRP A 670 3.31 12.34 39.37
N ASP A 671 3.44 11.02 39.30
CA ASP A 671 4.55 10.24 39.82
C ASP A 671 4.79 9.08 38.86
N ALA A 672 6.03 8.89 38.42
CA ALA A 672 6.46 7.87 37.49
C ALA A 672 7.29 6.81 38.22
N THR A 673 7.04 5.54 37.92
CA THR A 673 7.86 4.45 38.49
C THR A 673 8.17 3.39 37.46
N CYS A 674 9.46 3.07 37.39
CA CYS A 674 10.00 2.01 36.56
C CYS A 674 10.24 0.78 37.43
N SER A 675 9.56 -0.32 37.10
CA SER A 675 9.76 -1.61 37.76
C SER A 675 10.21 -2.67 36.76
N ASP A 676 11.13 -3.53 37.20
CA ASP A 676 11.69 -4.59 36.38
C ASP A 676 10.79 -5.84 36.43
N THR A 677 10.08 -6.08 35.32
CA THR A 677 9.22 -7.25 35.12
C THR A 677 9.98 -8.56 35.24
N PHE A 678 11.27 -8.57 34.88
CA PHE A 678 12.09 -9.79 34.80
C PHE A 678 12.98 -10.01 36.02
N SER A 679 12.84 -9.18 37.06
CA SER A 679 13.57 -9.39 38.31
C SER A 679 13.18 -10.72 38.97
N ALA A 680 14.12 -11.33 39.70
CA ALA A 680 13.91 -12.64 40.32
C ALA A 680 12.66 -12.69 41.24
N LYS A 681 12.33 -11.58 41.90
CA LYS A 681 11.13 -11.44 42.75
C LYS A 681 9.82 -11.45 41.94
N ASN A 682 9.85 -10.92 40.72
CA ASN A 682 8.67 -10.62 39.93
C ASN A 682 8.40 -11.66 38.83
N LEU A 683 9.37 -12.50 38.49
CA LEU A 683 9.32 -13.38 37.34
C LEU A 683 8.11 -14.33 37.36
N ILE A 684 7.84 -14.96 38.52
CA ILE A 684 6.72 -15.89 38.69
C ILE A 684 5.39 -15.16 38.50
N ALA A 685 5.21 -14.00 39.15
CA ALA A 685 4.00 -13.19 39.01
C ALA A 685 3.80 -12.72 37.56
N SER A 686 4.88 -12.34 36.87
CA SER A 686 4.85 -11.87 35.49
C SER A 686 4.54 -12.98 34.48
N ALA A 687 4.96 -14.22 34.78
CA ALA A 687 4.64 -15.39 33.98
C ALA A 687 3.19 -15.88 34.21
N ALA A 688 2.61 -15.59 35.37
CA ALA A 688 1.24 -15.96 35.70
C ALA A 688 0.21 -14.94 35.21
N GLU A 689 0.44 -13.65 35.49
CA GLU A 689 -0.47 -12.56 35.15
C GLU A 689 0.29 -11.44 34.41
N PRO A 690 -0.08 -11.13 33.15
CA PRO A 690 0.58 -10.07 32.40
C PRO A 690 0.34 -8.70 33.05
N GLY A 691 1.36 -7.85 33.07
CA GLY A 691 1.26 -6.49 33.62
C GLY A 691 1.14 -6.43 35.16
N SER A 692 1.17 -7.57 35.86
CA SER A 692 1.07 -7.66 37.32
C SER A 692 2.06 -6.76 38.05
N VAL A 693 3.32 -6.70 37.58
CA VAL A 693 4.37 -5.87 38.17
C VAL A 693 4.08 -4.39 38.04
N ALA A 694 3.63 -3.94 36.87
CA ALA A 694 3.27 -2.54 36.65
C ALA A 694 2.07 -2.15 37.52
N LYS A 695 1.07 -3.03 37.63
CA LYS A 695 -0.12 -2.83 38.48
C LYS A 695 0.23 -2.80 39.96
N GLN A 696 1.12 -3.66 40.43
CA GLN A 696 1.62 -3.64 41.81
C GLN A 696 2.41 -2.36 42.10
N ALA A 697 3.29 -1.93 41.18
CA ALA A 697 4.02 -0.67 41.31
C ALA A 697 3.06 0.52 41.35
N GLU A 698 2.06 0.55 40.47
CA GLU A 698 1.02 1.59 40.46
C GLU A 698 0.22 1.61 41.78
N LEU A 699 -0.21 0.46 42.30
CA LEU A 699 -0.94 0.40 43.58
C LEU A 699 -0.07 0.88 44.75
N THR A 700 1.21 0.54 44.74
CA THR A 700 2.18 1.00 45.74
C THR A 700 2.35 2.52 45.67
N ASN A 701 2.46 3.06 44.45
CA ASN A 701 2.53 4.50 44.22
C ASN A 701 1.23 5.22 44.54
N ARG A 702 0.05 4.68 44.22
CA ARG A 702 -1.22 5.34 44.57
C ARG A 702 -1.43 5.42 46.08
N ARG A 703 -0.96 4.41 46.82
CA ARG A 703 -0.98 4.43 48.29
C ARG A 703 -0.01 5.46 48.86
N SER A 704 1.13 5.69 48.21
CA SER A 704 1.92 6.87 48.54
C SER A 704 1.15 8.11 48.08
N THR A 705 0.95 8.35 46.78
CA THR A 705 0.40 9.59 46.18
C THR A 705 -0.96 10.07 46.70
N GLY A 706 -1.86 9.18 47.15
CA GLY A 706 -3.16 9.54 47.73
C GLY A 706 -3.11 10.33 49.04
N SER A 707 -1.92 10.61 49.56
CA SER A 707 -1.67 11.41 50.77
C SER A 707 -1.02 12.78 50.48
N TRP A 708 -1.06 13.26 49.23
CA TRP A 708 -0.67 14.64 48.91
C TRP A 708 -1.83 15.59 49.28
N PRO A 709 -1.61 16.62 50.12
CA PRO A 709 -2.65 17.53 50.59
C PRO A 709 -3.29 18.38 49.48
#